data_AF-A0A1A0TN67-F1
#
_entry.id   AF-A0A1A0TN67-F1
#
_cell.length_a   1.000
_cell.length_b   1.000
_cell.length_c   1.000
_cell.angle_alpha   90.00
_cell.angle_beta   90.00
_cell.angle_gamma   90.00
#
_symmetry.space_group_name_H-M   'P 1'
#
loop_
_entity.id
_entity.type
_entity.pdbx_description
1 polymer ?
#
loop_
_entity_poly.entity_id
_entity_poly.type
_entity_poly.pdbx_seq_one_letter_code
_entity_poly.pdbx_strand_id
1 'polypeptide(L)'
;MSVIDGFYATWNNARETFGQGAPQTGADFDNSAQLRNLGSGLDDAKPGEKWSGAAASGYEKANTDHQQVFTRLAELDRKLAQQVDRSAQVVDAGRQNLDAVRQWVTDAVNSVPPGKQRDAMLLQIANRGLGQLSEVVKTSNDDLNGVGQDIRKLQSEYDDAGNQKFSDDGKKAGEGDDKGEEKPPEMHAVPEEERAREDVEATLRGEETAAGRVERVLGSITPGQPLTPEQALYLGQMQSQQHGMSVDRLHEVEQMLGDKKDVIGDSWQLMSNDDVYYPKDPNAPLDMANKDATPAGSFDRLPQSVQDTLNNAGDTKPIGDSDVLENYQNLQKVSEIVQDGNDHLQTGTEVDRGMMRAADAVMDADVPATHKAVAAQAIFEAVAPDHQIIHDHILGTHGSDGQDFLRDVNHMPWTDDGKAAGALFSWTHDNHVNADIADATAQEYARYLGAHKGDLMDIAGQTLGEYNPELVKAYAHGLSPYVDDIAGVGGDDGDGFDDLDGSNSERPLAKGIFSLMSTQEDAYVEFNSAADALAVDRSLDWATDVKNGVPVSEDDSRMADAAIVKGLVSAGTADAAHEMRQNAAEAQQWRETAYKTGIAALSGVSGPVGGPIVATFGEAMESSFVGPPIDTSNPVLPDMKPDEASRFAANALLATGAIRPEDVDRDYLLNGGLGSREDLRDAQRDAPRDTVYNETLNGYIDRALGGSSSNPSDDFLYWYNMTVKIPGGGG
;
A
#
# COMPACT_ATOMS: atom_id res chain seq x y z
N MET A 1 4.47 -22.49 24.74
CA MET A 1 3.98 -21.39 25.61
C MET A 1 2.71 -21.86 26.31
N SER A 2 2.30 -21.29 27.45
CA SER A 2 1.01 -21.64 28.06
C SER A 2 -0.15 -20.90 27.38
N VAL A 3 -1.37 -21.44 27.43
CA VAL A 3 -2.58 -20.79 26.89
C VAL A 3 -2.81 -19.38 27.45
N ILE A 4 -2.33 -19.12 28.67
CA ILE A 4 -2.37 -17.79 29.30
C ILE A 4 -1.33 -16.83 28.69
N ASP A 5 -0.16 -17.34 28.29
CA ASP A 5 0.84 -16.54 27.59
C ASP A 5 0.32 -16.13 26.20
N GLY A 6 -0.42 -17.01 25.53
CA GLY A 6 -1.15 -16.70 24.29
C GLY A 6 -2.14 -15.57 24.48
N PHE A 7 -2.97 -15.62 25.53
CA PHE A 7 -3.87 -14.50 25.86
C PHE A 7 -3.13 -13.18 26.08
N TYR A 8 -2.02 -13.17 26.84
CA TYR A 8 -1.27 -11.94 27.09
C TYR A 8 -0.60 -11.38 25.83
N ALA A 9 -0.14 -12.24 24.92
CA ALA A 9 0.38 -11.83 23.62
C ALA A 9 -0.72 -11.17 22.76
N THR A 10 -1.88 -11.82 22.63
CA THR A 10 -3.04 -11.24 21.92
C THR A 10 -3.51 -9.94 22.55
N TRP A 11 -3.51 -9.86 23.88
CA TRP A 11 -3.82 -8.62 24.60
C TRP A 11 -2.82 -7.50 24.32
N ASN A 12 -1.53 -7.78 24.29
CA ASN A 12 -0.51 -6.79 23.95
C ASN A 12 -0.73 -6.25 22.54
N ASN A 13 -0.91 -7.12 21.56
CA ASN A 13 -1.17 -6.73 20.16
C ASN A 13 -2.43 -5.86 20.06
N ALA A 14 -3.54 -6.29 20.69
CA ALA A 14 -4.77 -5.51 20.74
C ALA A 14 -4.62 -4.18 21.48
N ARG A 15 -3.69 -4.07 22.44
CA ARG A 15 -3.42 -2.82 23.17
C ARG A 15 -2.55 -1.86 22.36
N GLU A 16 -1.69 -2.38 21.50
CA GLU A 16 -0.82 -1.62 20.60
C GLU A 16 -1.61 -0.96 19.46
N THR A 17 -2.67 -1.59 18.94
CA THR A 17 -3.53 -0.98 17.91
C THR A 17 -4.25 0.29 18.36
N PHE A 18 -4.41 0.49 19.67
CA PHE A 18 -4.94 1.73 20.24
C PHE A 18 -3.87 2.82 20.40
N GLY A 19 -2.62 2.57 20.03
CA GLY A 19 -1.49 3.49 20.15
C GLY A 19 -1.03 3.73 21.60
N GLN A 20 -0.02 4.58 21.75
CA GLN A 20 0.56 4.99 23.04
C GLN A 20 0.39 6.50 23.29
N GLY A 21 0.55 6.95 24.53
CA GLY A 21 0.43 8.37 24.91
C GLY A 21 -1.02 8.86 25.07
N ALA A 22 -1.21 10.12 25.48
CA ALA A 22 -2.54 10.71 25.59
C ALA A 22 -3.13 10.94 24.18
N PRO A 23 -4.36 10.49 23.88
CA PRO A 23 -4.99 10.79 22.59
C PRO A 23 -5.11 12.31 22.37
N GLN A 24 -4.91 12.75 21.13
CA GLN A 24 -5.06 14.16 20.77
C GLN A 24 -6.53 14.58 20.89
N THR A 25 -6.78 15.72 21.52
CA THR A 25 -8.13 16.30 21.67
C THR A 25 -8.47 17.20 20.49
N GLY A 26 -9.74 17.47 20.26
CA GLY A 26 -10.22 18.33 19.18
C GLY A 26 -9.93 19.82 19.32
N ALA A 27 -9.23 20.26 20.37
CA ALA A 27 -8.96 21.67 20.66
C ALA A 27 -8.30 22.41 19.47
N ASP A 28 -7.42 21.75 18.74
CA ASP A 28 -6.72 22.32 17.58
C ASP A 28 -7.64 22.53 16.36
N PHE A 29 -8.84 21.93 16.38
CA PHE A 29 -9.85 22.03 15.34
C PHE A 29 -10.98 23.03 15.68
N ASP A 30 -10.97 23.67 16.86
CA ASP A 30 -11.97 24.68 17.26
C ASP A 30 -11.46 26.11 17.08
N ASN A 31 -11.57 26.65 15.86
CA ASN A 31 -11.33 28.08 15.59
C ASN A 31 -12.61 28.93 15.75
N SER A 32 -13.65 28.42 16.41
CA SER A 32 -14.96 29.07 16.47
C SER A 32 -14.94 30.44 17.14
N ALA A 33 -14.02 30.68 18.09
CA ALA A 33 -13.85 31.98 18.72
C ALA A 33 -13.32 33.03 17.73
N GLN A 34 -12.34 32.67 16.92
CA GLN A 34 -11.78 33.55 15.89
C GLN A 34 -12.81 33.85 14.80
N LEU A 35 -13.53 32.82 14.33
CA LEU A 35 -14.58 32.97 13.31
C LEU A 35 -15.75 33.85 13.80
N ARG A 36 -16.19 33.70 15.06
CA ARG A 36 -17.18 34.60 15.66
C ARG A 36 -16.67 36.04 15.77
N ASN A 37 -15.40 36.23 16.11
CA ASN A 37 -14.80 37.56 16.16
C ASN A 37 -14.75 38.21 14.77
N LEU A 38 -14.37 37.46 13.73
CA LEU A 38 -14.39 37.91 12.34
C LEU A 38 -15.82 38.30 11.91
N GLY A 39 -16.81 37.46 12.21
CA GLY A 39 -18.22 37.77 11.98
C GLY A 39 -18.67 39.05 12.69
N SER A 40 -18.32 39.23 13.96
CA SER A 40 -18.67 40.45 14.71
C SER A 40 -17.96 41.71 14.19
N GLY A 41 -16.72 41.59 13.69
CA GLY A 41 -15.98 42.72 13.12
C GLY A 41 -16.62 43.27 11.84
N LEU A 42 -17.43 42.48 11.14
CA LEU A 42 -18.18 42.95 9.99
C LEU A 42 -19.30 43.93 10.35
N ASP A 43 -19.78 43.96 11.60
CA ASP A 43 -20.77 44.95 12.05
C ASP A 43 -20.25 46.39 11.95
N ASP A 44 -18.94 46.58 12.10
CA ASP A 44 -18.28 47.89 11.97
C ASP A 44 -18.15 48.33 10.50
N ALA A 45 -18.25 47.37 9.56
CA ALA A 45 -18.16 47.60 8.13
C ALA A 45 -19.53 47.87 7.48
N LYS A 46 -20.66 47.77 8.20
CA LYS A 46 -21.98 47.99 7.62
C LYS A 46 -22.16 49.45 7.14
N PRO A 47 -23.02 49.71 6.13
CA PRO A 47 -23.30 51.07 5.70
C PRO A 47 -23.87 51.93 6.84
N GLY A 48 -23.19 53.02 7.17
CA GLY A 48 -23.66 54.00 8.17
C GLY A 48 -24.59 55.06 7.57
N GLU A 49 -25.08 55.99 8.39
CA GLU A 49 -26.04 57.05 7.98
C GLU A 49 -25.59 57.93 6.79
N LYS A 50 -24.29 57.92 6.47
CA LYS A 50 -23.69 58.69 5.37
C LYS A 50 -23.62 57.94 4.03
N TRP A 51 -23.91 56.64 4.01
CA TRP A 51 -23.92 55.82 2.80
C TRP A 51 -25.28 55.11 2.65
N SER A 52 -26.07 55.58 1.68
CA SER A 52 -27.45 55.12 1.46
C SER A 52 -27.75 54.93 -0.03
N GLY A 53 -28.74 54.10 -0.38
CA GLY A 53 -29.15 53.80 -1.75
C GLY A 53 -28.96 52.32 -2.11
N ALA A 54 -29.30 51.94 -3.34
CA ALA A 54 -29.34 50.52 -3.76
C ALA A 54 -28.01 49.77 -3.57
N ALA A 55 -26.88 50.44 -3.83
CA ALA A 55 -25.54 49.88 -3.61
C ALA A 55 -25.22 49.68 -2.12
N ALA A 56 -25.64 50.61 -1.26
CA ALA A 56 -25.50 50.46 0.19
C ALA A 56 -26.33 49.28 0.69
N SER A 57 -27.59 49.14 0.24
CA SER A 57 -28.44 47.99 0.60
C SER A 57 -27.90 46.65 0.08
N GLY A 58 -27.32 46.63 -1.12
CA GLY A 58 -26.66 45.43 -1.66
C GLY A 58 -25.44 45.01 -0.84
N TYR A 59 -24.61 45.99 -0.44
CA TYR A 59 -23.47 45.75 0.43
C TYR A 59 -23.89 45.34 1.85
N GLU A 60 -24.91 45.97 2.44
CA GLU A 60 -25.47 45.59 3.74
C GLU A 60 -25.95 44.12 3.74
N LYS A 61 -26.59 43.70 2.64
CA LYS A 61 -27.00 42.31 2.44
C LYS A 61 -25.79 41.37 2.35
N ALA A 62 -24.80 41.68 1.52
CA ALA A 62 -23.60 40.85 1.40
C ALA A 62 -22.81 40.77 2.72
N ASN A 63 -22.73 41.87 3.46
CA ASN A 63 -22.13 41.92 4.79
C ASN A 63 -22.89 40.99 5.76
N THR A 64 -24.23 41.07 5.78
CA THR A 64 -25.07 40.17 6.59
C THR A 64 -24.90 38.70 6.20
N ASP A 65 -24.81 38.41 4.90
CA ASP A 65 -24.62 37.04 4.39
C ASP A 65 -23.21 36.51 4.78
N HIS A 66 -22.16 37.34 4.73
CA HIS A 66 -20.82 36.99 5.25
C HIS A 66 -20.84 36.68 6.76
N GLN A 67 -21.54 37.48 7.56
CA GLN A 67 -21.70 37.23 9.00
C GLN A 67 -22.35 35.86 9.29
N GLN A 68 -23.34 35.48 8.48
CA GLN A 68 -24.00 34.18 8.60
C GLN A 68 -23.06 33.02 8.26
N VAL A 69 -22.22 33.17 7.24
CA VAL A 69 -21.22 32.14 6.88
C VAL A 69 -20.17 31.99 7.97
N PHE A 70 -19.62 33.08 8.52
CA PHE A 70 -18.70 33.00 9.67
C PHE A 70 -19.34 32.33 10.89
N THR A 71 -20.63 32.58 11.13
CA THR A 71 -21.38 31.92 12.22
C THR A 71 -21.53 30.42 11.96
N ARG A 72 -21.85 30.03 10.72
CA ARG A 72 -21.99 28.62 10.32
C ARG A 72 -20.66 27.87 10.42
N LEU A 73 -19.58 28.45 9.90
CA LEU A 73 -18.23 27.88 10.01
C LEU A 73 -17.81 27.71 11.48
N ALA A 74 -18.08 28.71 12.32
CA ALA A 74 -17.80 28.62 13.76
C ALA A 74 -18.59 27.49 14.46
N GLU A 75 -19.77 27.15 13.98
CA GLU A 75 -20.53 26.01 14.50
C GLU A 75 -19.98 24.67 14.00
N LEU A 76 -19.54 24.61 12.74
CA LEU A 76 -18.94 23.42 12.15
C LEU A 76 -17.59 23.08 12.79
N ASP A 77 -16.71 24.06 13.00
CA ASP A 77 -15.41 23.85 13.66
C ASP A 77 -15.59 23.28 15.06
N ARG A 78 -16.55 23.83 15.81
CA ARG A 78 -16.89 23.31 17.14
C ARG A 78 -17.43 21.87 17.08
N LYS A 79 -18.23 21.52 16.08
CA LYS A 79 -18.74 20.15 15.91
C LYS A 79 -17.61 19.19 15.52
N LEU A 80 -16.67 19.61 14.66
CA LEU A 80 -15.52 18.82 14.25
C LEU A 80 -14.62 18.53 15.46
N ALA A 81 -14.28 19.56 16.24
CA ALA A 81 -13.55 19.42 17.50
C ALA A 81 -14.22 18.42 18.46
N GLN A 82 -15.55 18.46 18.58
CA GLN A 82 -16.30 17.51 19.41
C GLN A 82 -16.22 16.06 18.90
N GLN A 83 -16.16 15.83 17.59
CA GLN A 83 -16.00 14.48 17.04
C GLN A 83 -14.59 13.95 17.27
N VAL A 84 -13.57 14.81 17.19
CA VAL A 84 -12.18 14.45 17.53
C VAL A 84 -12.03 14.18 19.03
N ASP A 85 -12.69 14.95 19.90
CA ASP A 85 -12.76 14.63 21.34
C ASP A 85 -13.44 13.28 21.59
N ARG A 86 -14.46 12.94 20.80
CA ARG A 86 -15.17 11.67 20.91
C ARG A 86 -14.30 10.49 20.44
N SER A 87 -13.52 10.62 19.37
CA SER A 87 -12.58 9.57 18.97
C SER A 87 -11.50 9.34 20.03
N ALA A 88 -10.96 10.43 20.60
CA ALA A 88 -10.02 10.37 21.72
C ALA A 88 -10.59 9.62 22.93
N GLN A 89 -11.86 9.88 23.27
CA GLN A 89 -12.56 9.18 24.36
C GLN A 89 -12.79 7.69 24.07
N VAL A 90 -13.12 7.33 22.82
CA VAL A 90 -13.30 5.92 22.43
C VAL A 90 -11.98 5.17 22.55
N VAL A 91 -10.88 5.77 22.09
CA VAL A 91 -9.54 5.18 22.23
C VAL A 91 -9.17 5.00 23.70
N ASP A 92 -9.36 6.03 24.54
CA ASP A 92 -9.03 5.94 25.97
C ASP A 92 -9.90 4.91 26.71
N ALA A 93 -11.20 4.87 26.42
CA ALA A 93 -12.12 3.88 26.98
C ALA A 93 -11.77 2.45 26.54
N GLY A 94 -11.43 2.24 25.27
CA GLY A 94 -10.98 0.95 24.74
C GLY A 94 -9.73 0.45 25.48
N ARG A 95 -8.75 1.33 25.70
CA ARG A 95 -7.54 1.02 26.48
C ARG A 95 -7.85 0.63 27.92
N GLN A 96 -8.69 1.40 28.62
CA GLN A 96 -9.09 1.10 29.99
C GLN A 96 -9.85 -0.23 30.08
N ASN A 97 -10.70 -0.53 29.10
CA ASN A 97 -11.45 -1.78 29.03
C ASN A 97 -10.52 -2.97 28.76
N LEU A 98 -9.54 -2.82 27.87
CA LEU A 98 -8.50 -3.83 27.65
C LEU A 98 -7.71 -4.08 28.93
N ASP A 99 -7.25 -3.02 29.61
CA ASP A 99 -6.52 -3.14 30.87
C ASP A 99 -7.36 -3.88 31.94
N ALA A 100 -8.67 -3.61 32.00
CA ALA A 100 -9.60 -4.31 32.89
C ALA A 100 -9.77 -5.80 32.54
N VAL A 101 -9.81 -6.16 31.24
CA VAL A 101 -9.87 -7.57 30.79
C VAL A 101 -8.59 -8.31 31.17
N ARG A 102 -7.41 -7.70 30.97
CA ARG A 102 -6.13 -8.29 31.41
C ARG A 102 -6.09 -8.51 32.91
N GLN A 103 -6.54 -7.53 33.69
CA GLN A 103 -6.59 -7.65 35.15
C GLN A 103 -7.53 -8.78 35.57
N TRP A 104 -8.72 -8.87 34.95
CA TRP A 104 -9.67 -9.95 35.22
C TRP A 104 -9.07 -11.34 34.92
N VAL A 105 -8.40 -11.52 33.78
CA VAL A 105 -7.73 -12.78 33.45
C VAL A 105 -6.63 -13.10 34.46
N THR A 106 -5.80 -12.10 34.82
CA THR A 106 -4.72 -12.28 35.80
C THR A 106 -5.26 -12.75 37.14
N ASP A 107 -6.32 -12.12 37.63
CA ASP A 107 -6.97 -12.46 38.90
C ASP A 107 -7.65 -13.83 38.84
N ALA A 108 -8.30 -14.15 37.72
CA ALA A 108 -8.93 -15.45 37.50
C ALA A 108 -7.89 -16.58 37.49
N VAL A 109 -6.76 -16.39 36.80
CA VAL A 109 -5.64 -17.35 36.77
C VAL A 109 -5.07 -17.59 38.18
N ASN A 110 -4.85 -16.52 38.94
CA ASN A 110 -4.34 -16.60 40.31
C ASN A 110 -5.29 -17.32 41.28
N SER A 111 -6.59 -17.39 40.95
CA SER A 111 -7.60 -18.07 41.76
C SER A 111 -7.71 -19.58 41.49
N VAL A 112 -7.07 -20.10 40.44
CA VAL A 112 -7.16 -21.53 40.06
C VAL A 112 -6.22 -22.39 40.93
N PRO A 113 -6.75 -23.32 41.75
CA PRO A 113 -5.93 -24.19 42.58
C PRO A 113 -5.18 -25.27 41.75
N PRO A 114 -4.02 -25.75 42.22
CA PRO A 114 -3.26 -26.79 41.53
C PRO A 114 -4.01 -28.13 41.52
N GLY A 115 -4.06 -28.81 40.37
CA GLY A 115 -4.72 -30.11 40.22
C GLY A 115 -4.87 -30.57 38.77
N LYS A 116 -5.41 -31.78 38.56
CA LYS A 116 -5.54 -32.42 37.23
C LYS A 116 -6.48 -31.71 36.25
N GLN A 117 -7.26 -30.73 36.70
CA GLN A 117 -8.20 -29.96 35.87
C GLN A 117 -7.73 -28.50 35.67
N ARG A 118 -6.54 -28.13 36.17
CA ARG A 118 -6.04 -26.75 36.11
C ARG A 118 -5.97 -26.22 34.68
N ASP A 119 -5.41 -27.00 33.76
CA ASP A 119 -5.18 -26.55 32.38
C ASP A 119 -6.51 -26.32 31.63
N ALA A 120 -7.51 -27.16 31.88
CA ALA A 120 -8.87 -26.97 31.34
C ALA A 120 -9.54 -25.69 31.89
N MET A 121 -9.32 -25.36 33.16
CA MET A 121 -9.85 -24.12 33.76
C MET A 121 -9.11 -22.88 33.25
N LEU A 122 -7.79 -22.96 33.05
CA LEU A 122 -6.98 -21.88 32.45
C LEU A 122 -7.39 -21.61 31.00
N LEU A 123 -7.69 -22.67 30.22
CA LEU A 123 -8.22 -22.53 28.86
C LEU A 123 -9.59 -21.84 28.84
N GLN A 124 -10.48 -22.17 29.77
CA GLN A 124 -11.78 -21.48 29.88
C GLN A 124 -11.63 -20.00 30.24
N ILE A 125 -10.69 -19.67 31.13
CA ILE A 125 -10.39 -18.28 31.51
C ILE A 125 -9.82 -17.51 30.31
N ALA A 126 -8.86 -18.10 29.58
CA ALA A 126 -8.29 -17.50 28.38
C ALA A 126 -9.36 -17.26 27.31
N ASN A 127 -10.20 -18.26 27.00
CA ASN A 127 -11.26 -18.14 26.00
C ASN A 127 -12.27 -17.03 26.35
N ARG A 128 -12.63 -16.91 27.63
CA ARG A 128 -13.51 -15.83 28.09
C ARG A 128 -12.81 -14.46 28.02
N GLY A 129 -11.53 -14.40 28.34
CA GLY A 129 -10.73 -13.18 28.22
C GLY A 129 -10.60 -12.72 26.77
N LEU A 130 -10.34 -13.65 25.84
CA LEU A 130 -10.30 -13.40 24.40
C LEU A 130 -11.65 -12.93 23.87
N GLY A 131 -12.76 -13.52 24.34
CA GLY A 131 -14.11 -13.06 23.99
C GLY A 131 -14.39 -11.62 24.43
N GLN A 132 -13.99 -11.26 25.67
CA GLN A 132 -14.13 -9.89 26.16
C GLN A 132 -13.21 -8.90 25.46
N LEU A 133 -11.98 -9.31 25.14
CA LEU A 133 -11.04 -8.52 24.36
C LEU A 133 -11.61 -8.23 22.97
N SER A 134 -12.14 -9.24 22.28
CA SER A 134 -12.79 -9.09 20.97
C SER A 134 -13.99 -8.15 21.02
N GLU A 135 -14.82 -8.23 22.07
CA GLU A 135 -15.95 -7.32 22.27
C GLU A 135 -15.48 -5.87 22.42
N VAL A 136 -14.41 -5.61 23.19
CA VAL A 136 -13.85 -4.27 23.37
C VAL A 136 -13.34 -3.68 22.05
N VAL A 137 -12.58 -4.46 21.28
CA VAL A 137 -12.07 -4.04 19.97
C VAL A 137 -13.23 -3.75 19.01
N LYS A 138 -14.21 -4.65 18.95
CA LYS A 138 -15.39 -4.49 18.09
C LYS A 138 -16.17 -3.23 18.43
N THR A 139 -16.52 -3.02 19.69
CA THR A 139 -17.26 -1.83 20.12
C THR A 139 -16.48 -0.56 19.82
N SER A 140 -15.16 -0.56 20.04
CA SER A 140 -14.33 0.60 19.72
C SER A 140 -14.29 0.90 18.23
N ASN A 141 -14.22 -0.12 17.37
CA ASN A 141 -14.27 0.04 15.91
C ASN A 141 -15.64 0.54 15.44
N ASP A 142 -16.73 -0.01 15.98
CA ASP A 142 -18.09 0.44 15.66
C ASP A 142 -18.28 1.93 16.05
N ASP A 143 -17.79 2.32 17.22
CA ASP A 143 -17.85 3.70 17.70
C ASP A 143 -16.99 4.65 16.85
N LEU A 144 -15.75 4.26 16.50
CA LEU A 144 -14.87 5.04 15.63
C LEU A 144 -15.43 5.16 14.20
N ASN A 145 -16.04 4.09 13.67
CA ASN A 145 -16.74 4.14 12.39
C ASN A 145 -17.93 5.12 12.43
N GLY A 146 -18.68 5.13 13.54
CA GLY A 146 -19.74 6.12 13.77
C GLY A 146 -19.20 7.55 13.78
N VAL A 147 -18.09 7.80 14.47
CA VAL A 147 -17.40 9.10 14.46
C VAL A 147 -16.95 9.48 13.05
N GLY A 148 -16.34 8.56 12.30
CA GLY A 148 -15.90 8.80 10.92
C GLY A 148 -17.05 9.11 9.96
N GLN A 149 -18.24 8.52 10.15
CA GLN A 149 -19.44 8.87 9.40
C GLN A 149 -19.95 10.27 9.76
N ASP A 150 -19.90 10.66 11.03
CA ASP A 150 -20.32 11.99 11.47
C ASP A 150 -19.36 13.08 10.97
N ILE A 151 -18.06 12.82 10.93
CA ILE A 151 -17.07 13.73 10.30
C ILE A 151 -17.34 13.90 8.79
N ARG A 152 -17.63 12.81 8.06
CA ARG A 152 -18.01 12.88 6.64
C ARG A 152 -19.28 13.69 6.40
N LYS A 153 -20.26 13.65 7.30
CA LYS A 153 -21.44 14.53 7.21
C LYS A 153 -21.06 16.00 7.42
N LEU A 154 -20.15 16.28 8.34
CA LEU A 154 -19.65 17.65 8.56
C LEU A 154 -18.94 18.18 7.32
N GLN A 155 -18.16 17.35 6.60
CA GLN A 155 -17.53 17.73 5.33
C GLN A 155 -18.56 18.29 4.33
N SER A 156 -19.69 17.60 4.13
CA SER A 156 -20.77 18.11 3.27
C SER A 156 -21.37 19.43 3.79
N GLU A 157 -21.48 19.63 5.11
CA GLU A 157 -21.95 20.90 5.68
C GLU A 157 -20.94 22.04 5.49
N TYR A 158 -19.62 21.74 5.45
CA TYR A 158 -18.56 22.68 5.10
C TYR A 158 -18.59 23.05 3.63
N ASP A 159 -18.75 22.08 2.72
CA ASP A 159 -18.87 22.32 1.28
C ASP A 159 -20.07 23.24 0.97
N ASP A 160 -21.21 23.01 1.62
CA ASP A 160 -22.38 23.86 1.53
C ASP A 160 -22.12 25.30 2.03
N ALA A 161 -21.30 25.47 3.07
CA ALA A 161 -20.93 26.77 3.60
C ALA A 161 -19.96 27.52 2.67
N GLY A 162 -19.04 26.80 2.01
CA GLY A 162 -18.10 27.34 1.03
C GLY A 162 -18.76 27.75 -0.29
N ASN A 163 -19.85 27.07 -0.68
CA ASN A 163 -20.57 27.31 -1.94
C ASN A 163 -21.60 28.46 -1.89
N GLN A 164 -21.67 29.20 -0.78
CA GLN A 164 -22.68 30.24 -0.60
C GLN A 164 -22.34 31.51 -1.40
N LYS A 165 -23.14 31.80 -2.43
CA LYS A 165 -23.01 33.01 -3.26
C LYS A 165 -23.45 34.27 -2.50
N PHE A 166 -22.64 35.31 -2.56
CA PHE A 166 -22.94 36.62 -1.97
C PHE A 166 -23.42 37.60 -3.05
N SER A 167 -24.57 38.22 -2.82
CA SER A 167 -25.32 39.09 -3.76
C SER A 167 -26.00 38.37 -4.94
N ASP A 168 -27.22 38.81 -5.24
CA ASP A 168 -28.00 38.43 -6.42
C ASP A 168 -27.41 39.18 -7.63
N ASP A 169 -26.93 38.45 -8.65
CA ASP A 169 -26.35 39.03 -9.86
C ASP A 169 -27.35 39.94 -10.58
N GLY A 170 -27.10 41.24 -10.54
CA GLY A 170 -27.40 42.21 -11.59
C GLY A 170 -28.79 42.20 -12.23
N LYS A 171 -29.84 42.63 -11.53
CA LYS A 171 -31.00 43.25 -12.21
C LYS A 171 -30.70 44.71 -12.52
N LYS A 172 -30.33 44.97 -13.77
CA LYS A 172 -30.25 46.32 -14.36
C LYS A 172 -31.55 47.09 -14.08
N ALA A 173 -31.43 48.18 -13.33
CA ALA A 173 -32.50 49.15 -13.15
C ALA A 173 -32.19 50.40 -14.01
N GLY A 174 -33.01 50.59 -15.05
CA GLY A 174 -33.45 51.89 -15.56
C GLY A 174 -32.42 52.83 -16.18
N GLU A 175 -32.46 52.93 -17.51
CA GLU A 175 -32.03 54.13 -18.24
C GLU A 175 -32.73 55.38 -17.71
N GLY A 176 -31.94 56.43 -17.47
CA GLY A 176 -32.43 57.78 -17.20
C GLY A 176 -31.31 58.79 -17.45
N ASP A 177 -31.42 59.53 -18.56
CA ASP A 177 -30.66 60.75 -18.86
C ASP A 177 -30.74 61.75 -17.68
N ASP A 178 -29.62 62.33 -17.25
CA ASP A 178 -29.29 63.75 -17.50
C ASP A 178 -27.89 64.11 -16.94
N LYS A 179 -27.36 65.18 -17.51
CA LYS A 179 -26.03 65.81 -17.46
C LYS A 179 -25.28 65.87 -16.13
N GLY A 180 -23.99 65.60 -16.26
CA GLY A 180 -22.91 66.56 -15.98
C GLY A 180 -22.65 66.92 -14.54
N GLU A 181 -21.68 66.24 -13.92
CA GLU A 181 -20.82 66.78 -12.87
C GLU A 181 -19.56 65.89 -12.74
N GLU A 182 -18.38 66.50 -12.75
CA GLU A 182 -17.08 65.84 -12.60
C GLU A 182 -17.00 65.07 -11.28
N LYS A 183 -16.70 63.76 -11.34
CA LYS A 183 -16.35 62.95 -10.17
C LYS A 183 -14.83 62.85 -10.00
N PRO A 184 -14.30 62.83 -8.76
CA PRO A 184 -12.88 62.64 -8.49
C PRO A 184 -12.43 61.21 -8.88
N PRO A 185 -11.13 60.95 -9.09
CA PRO A 185 -10.67 59.69 -9.68
C PRO A 185 -11.02 58.50 -8.78
N GLU A 186 -11.71 57.52 -9.36
CA GLU A 186 -11.92 56.19 -8.78
C GLU A 186 -10.55 55.49 -8.67
N MET A 187 -10.19 55.03 -7.46
CA MET A 187 -9.11 54.05 -7.31
C MET A 187 -9.61 52.73 -7.89
N HIS A 188 -9.18 52.41 -9.11
CA HIS A 188 -9.47 51.12 -9.74
C HIS A 188 -8.82 49.99 -8.94
N ALA A 189 -9.59 48.97 -8.60
CA ALA A 189 -9.04 47.68 -8.18
C ALA A 189 -8.13 47.14 -9.29
N VAL A 190 -6.95 46.64 -8.94
CA VAL A 190 -6.02 46.01 -9.89
C VAL A 190 -6.76 44.87 -10.61
N PRO A 191 -6.82 44.86 -11.95
CA PRO A 191 -7.41 43.76 -12.71
C PRO A 191 -6.83 42.40 -12.28
N GLU A 192 -7.62 41.34 -12.27
CA GLU A 192 -7.16 40.00 -11.84
C GLU A 192 -5.94 39.51 -12.63
N GLU A 193 -5.90 39.79 -13.94
CA GLU A 193 -4.76 39.49 -14.82
C GLU A 193 -3.46 40.14 -14.33
N GLU A 194 -3.54 41.42 -13.96
CA GLU A 194 -2.40 42.19 -13.47
C GLU A 194 -1.96 41.69 -12.09
N ARG A 195 -2.91 41.30 -11.24
CA ARG A 195 -2.62 40.74 -9.92
C ARG A 195 -1.93 39.38 -10.03
N ALA A 196 -2.46 38.46 -10.83
CA ALA A 196 -1.86 37.14 -11.05
C ALA A 196 -0.43 37.29 -11.58
N ARG A 197 -0.21 38.24 -12.50
CA ARG A 197 1.12 38.56 -13.02
C ARG A 197 2.07 39.06 -11.94
N GLU A 198 1.66 40.05 -11.16
CA GLU A 198 2.48 40.64 -10.08
C GLU A 198 2.78 39.62 -8.97
N ASP A 199 1.79 38.81 -8.60
CA ASP A 199 1.94 37.79 -7.55
C ASP A 199 2.91 36.68 -7.98
N VAL A 200 2.79 36.18 -9.22
CA VAL A 200 3.75 35.22 -9.78
C VAL A 200 5.14 35.85 -9.92
N GLU A 201 5.24 37.10 -10.38
CA GLU A 201 6.54 37.76 -10.53
C GLU A 201 7.24 37.93 -9.17
N ALA A 202 6.49 38.33 -8.13
CA ALA A 202 7.01 38.44 -6.77
C ALA A 202 7.41 37.07 -6.20
N THR A 203 6.62 36.03 -6.47
CA THR A 203 6.92 34.64 -6.08
C THR A 203 8.23 34.18 -6.71
N LEU A 204 8.44 34.44 -8.01
CA LEU A 204 9.68 34.09 -8.72
C LEU A 204 10.89 34.98 -8.37
N ARG A 205 10.70 36.00 -7.53
CA ARG A 205 11.78 36.75 -6.87
C ARG A 205 12.07 36.24 -5.45
N GLY A 206 11.33 35.24 -4.96
CA GLY A 206 11.45 34.66 -3.63
C GLY A 206 10.61 35.37 -2.55
N GLU A 207 9.52 36.05 -2.91
CA GLU A 207 8.63 36.68 -1.93
C GLU A 207 7.57 35.71 -1.40
N GLU A 208 7.77 35.22 -0.17
CA GLU A 208 6.92 34.22 0.50
C GLU A 208 5.44 34.63 0.60
N THR A 209 5.13 35.91 0.83
CA THR A 209 3.73 36.37 0.94
C THR A 209 2.98 36.30 -0.39
N ALA A 210 3.69 36.51 -1.50
CA ALA A 210 3.12 36.32 -2.84
C ALA A 210 2.99 34.83 -3.16
N ALA A 211 3.99 34.03 -2.79
CA ALA A 211 3.97 32.58 -2.92
C ALA A 211 2.78 31.96 -2.20
N GLY A 212 2.45 32.38 -0.98
CA GLY A 212 1.26 31.90 -0.26
C GLY A 212 -0.10 32.32 -0.88
N ARG A 213 -0.11 33.23 -1.87
CA ARG A 213 -1.30 33.46 -2.71
C ARG A 213 -1.30 32.52 -3.91
N VAL A 214 -0.15 32.35 -4.56
CA VAL A 214 0.02 31.42 -5.68
C VAL A 214 -0.27 29.97 -5.24
N GLU A 215 0.36 29.50 -4.16
CA GLU A 215 0.13 28.19 -3.51
C GLU A 215 -1.36 27.92 -3.31
N ARG A 216 -2.09 28.86 -2.70
CA ARG A 216 -3.52 28.70 -2.44
C ARG A 216 -4.33 28.54 -3.72
N VAL A 217 -3.97 29.26 -4.78
CA VAL A 217 -4.67 29.17 -6.07
C VAL A 217 -4.31 27.85 -6.76
N LEU A 218 -3.03 27.51 -6.86
CA LEU A 218 -2.57 26.28 -7.51
C LEU A 218 -3.06 25.02 -6.77
N GLY A 219 -2.90 24.96 -5.46
CA GLY A 219 -3.36 23.85 -4.62
C GLY A 219 -4.88 23.70 -4.53
N SER A 220 -5.65 24.66 -5.06
CA SER A 220 -7.11 24.54 -5.21
C SER A 220 -7.54 23.90 -6.54
N ILE A 221 -6.59 23.64 -7.44
CA ILE A 221 -6.86 23.01 -8.73
C ILE A 221 -7.00 21.50 -8.52
N THR A 222 -8.06 20.94 -9.11
CA THR A 222 -8.26 19.50 -9.22
C THR A 222 -8.16 19.13 -10.69
N PRO A 223 -7.13 18.38 -11.12
CA PRO A 223 -7.03 17.88 -12.50
C PRO A 223 -8.33 17.21 -12.98
N GLY A 224 -8.66 17.41 -14.26
CA GLY A 224 -9.91 16.94 -14.85
C GLY A 224 -11.13 17.83 -14.60
N GLN A 225 -11.05 18.81 -13.69
CA GLN A 225 -12.09 19.83 -13.52
C GLN A 225 -11.77 21.11 -14.30
N PRO A 226 -12.78 21.81 -14.86
CA PRO A 226 -12.56 23.10 -15.51
C PRO A 226 -12.00 24.13 -14.53
N LEU A 227 -10.91 24.80 -14.92
CA LEU A 227 -10.31 25.85 -14.11
C LEU A 227 -11.22 27.09 -14.02
N THR A 228 -11.20 27.73 -12.86
CA THR A 228 -11.72 29.09 -12.71
C THR A 228 -10.83 30.10 -13.46
N PRO A 229 -11.35 31.29 -13.80
CA PRO A 229 -10.52 32.33 -14.44
C PRO A 229 -9.26 32.67 -13.64
N GLU A 230 -9.36 32.74 -12.31
CA GLU A 230 -8.22 33.00 -11.43
C GLU A 230 -7.17 31.89 -11.52
N GLN A 231 -7.58 30.62 -11.35
CA GLN A 231 -6.68 29.46 -11.47
C GLN A 231 -5.97 29.43 -12.82
N ALA A 232 -6.72 29.64 -13.91
CA ALA A 232 -6.18 29.65 -15.27
C ALA A 232 -5.14 30.76 -15.47
N LEU A 233 -5.37 31.95 -14.91
CA LEU A 233 -4.44 33.08 -15.00
C LEU A 233 -3.16 32.82 -14.18
N TYR A 234 -3.27 32.32 -12.95
CA TYR A 234 -2.09 32.03 -12.12
C TYR A 234 -1.23 30.92 -12.73
N LEU A 235 -1.83 29.80 -13.16
CA LEU A 235 -1.09 28.72 -13.82
C LEU A 235 -0.45 29.18 -15.13
N GLY A 236 -1.19 29.94 -15.95
CA GLY A 236 -0.67 30.50 -17.19
C GLY A 236 0.50 31.48 -16.95
N GLN A 237 0.42 32.31 -15.90
CA GLN A 237 1.52 33.21 -15.52
C GLN A 237 2.74 32.45 -15.01
N MET A 238 2.55 31.40 -14.19
CA MET A 238 3.64 30.52 -13.75
C MET A 238 4.36 29.90 -14.95
N GLN A 239 3.59 29.32 -15.88
CA GLN A 239 4.13 28.74 -17.11
C GLN A 239 4.90 29.78 -17.94
N SER A 240 4.29 30.94 -18.20
CA SER A 240 4.88 31.98 -19.05
C SER A 240 6.16 32.58 -18.47
N GLN A 241 6.19 32.86 -17.16
CA GLN A 241 7.32 33.52 -16.52
C GLN A 241 8.48 32.55 -16.23
N GLN A 242 8.20 31.28 -15.95
CA GLN A 242 9.24 30.26 -15.76
C GLN A 242 9.85 29.75 -17.07
N HIS A 243 9.15 29.85 -18.21
CA HIS A 243 9.54 29.21 -19.48
C HIS A 243 11.02 29.40 -19.86
N GLY A 244 11.56 30.61 -19.68
CA GLY A 244 12.95 30.95 -20.02
C GLY A 244 13.95 30.90 -18.85
N MET A 245 13.54 30.49 -17.66
CA MET A 245 14.41 30.40 -16.48
C MET A 245 15.29 29.15 -16.55
N SER A 246 16.49 29.23 -15.97
CA SER A 246 17.36 28.06 -15.79
C SER A 246 16.93 27.23 -14.59
N VAL A 247 17.22 25.92 -14.60
CA VAL A 247 17.03 25.03 -13.44
C VAL A 247 17.68 25.60 -12.18
N ASP A 248 18.91 26.12 -12.28
CA ASP A 248 19.61 26.78 -11.17
C ASP A 248 18.78 27.92 -10.54
N ARG A 249 18.12 28.74 -11.37
CA ARG A 249 17.34 29.86 -10.88
C ARG A 249 16.01 29.40 -10.29
N LEU A 250 15.38 28.41 -10.90
CA LEU A 250 14.12 27.84 -10.41
C LEU A 250 14.32 27.19 -9.04
N HIS A 251 15.40 26.44 -8.88
CA HIS A 251 15.82 25.86 -7.60
C HIS A 251 16.19 26.92 -6.56
N GLU A 252 16.97 27.94 -6.95
CA GLU A 252 17.27 29.05 -6.03
C GLU A 252 15.99 29.73 -5.53
N VAL A 253 15.01 29.96 -6.41
CA VAL A 253 13.72 30.54 -6.03
C VAL A 253 12.97 29.60 -5.09
N GLU A 254 12.81 28.33 -5.42
CA GLU A 254 12.16 27.31 -4.59
C GLU A 254 12.74 27.33 -3.16
N GLN A 255 14.07 27.29 -3.02
CA GLN A 255 14.74 27.38 -1.71
C GLN A 255 14.50 28.71 -0.98
N MET A 256 14.34 29.82 -1.70
CA MET A 256 14.02 31.13 -1.10
C MET A 256 12.59 31.20 -0.53
N LEU A 257 11.67 30.34 -0.98
CA LEU A 257 10.26 30.37 -0.60
C LEU A 257 9.95 29.69 0.74
N GLY A 258 10.93 29.00 1.34
CA GLY A 258 10.78 28.40 2.67
C GLY A 258 9.64 27.38 2.72
N ASP A 259 8.63 27.62 3.55
CA ASP A 259 7.46 26.75 3.71
C ASP A 259 6.53 26.73 2.47
N LYS A 260 6.84 27.55 1.44
CA LYS A 260 6.07 27.69 0.18
C LYS A 260 6.85 27.21 -1.06
N LYS A 261 7.82 26.34 -0.84
CA LYS A 261 8.72 25.82 -1.87
C LYS A 261 8.02 24.88 -2.87
N ASP A 262 6.99 24.19 -2.40
CA ASP A 262 6.07 23.33 -3.16
C ASP A 262 5.48 24.03 -4.39
N VAL A 263 5.24 25.34 -4.32
CA VAL A 263 4.66 26.16 -5.41
C VAL A 263 5.35 25.97 -6.77
N ILE A 264 6.68 25.76 -6.78
CA ILE A 264 7.40 25.55 -8.05
C ILE A 264 7.09 24.15 -8.60
N GLY A 265 7.21 23.12 -7.77
CA GLY A 265 6.87 21.73 -8.12
C GLY A 265 5.40 21.57 -8.55
N ASP A 266 4.47 22.10 -7.75
CA ASP A 266 3.03 22.12 -8.03
C ASP A 266 2.72 22.72 -9.39
N SER A 267 3.41 23.81 -9.75
CA SER A 267 3.22 24.44 -11.05
C SER A 267 3.66 23.53 -12.20
N TRP A 268 4.72 22.75 -12.02
CA TRP A 268 5.23 21.82 -13.04
C TRP A 268 4.27 20.64 -13.21
N GLN A 269 3.77 20.11 -12.10
CA GLN A 269 2.77 19.05 -12.10
C GLN A 269 1.51 19.50 -12.87
N LEU A 270 0.96 20.66 -12.50
CA LEU A 270 -0.24 21.20 -13.14
C LEU A 270 -0.06 21.61 -14.60
N MET A 271 1.08 22.22 -14.96
CA MET A 271 1.29 22.71 -16.33
C MET A 271 1.59 21.58 -17.31
N SER A 272 2.06 20.44 -16.80
CA SER A 272 2.40 19.25 -17.59
C SER A 272 1.30 18.17 -17.61
N ASN A 273 0.30 18.26 -16.74
CA ASN A 273 -0.84 17.36 -16.69
C ASN A 273 -1.83 17.61 -17.85
N ASP A 274 -2.15 16.57 -18.61
CA ASP A 274 -2.99 16.64 -19.82
C ASP A 274 -4.50 16.78 -19.55
N ASP A 275 -4.92 16.59 -18.29
CA ASP A 275 -6.26 16.88 -17.80
C ASP A 275 -6.43 18.33 -17.32
N VAL A 276 -5.40 19.16 -17.39
CA VAL A 276 -5.43 20.57 -17.01
C VAL A 276 -5.37 21.47 -18.24
N TYR A 277 -6.37 22.34 -18.42
CA TYR A 277 -6.51 23.23 -19.58
C TYR A 277 -6.40 24.70 -19.16
N TYR A 278 -5.41 25.42 -19.69
CA TYR A 278 -5.10 26.78 -19.27
C TYR A 278 -4.55 27.63 -20.43
N PRO A 279 -4.62 28.98 -20.34
CA PRO A 279 -4.27 29.87 -21.44
C PRO A 279 -2.80 29.77 -21.86
N LYS A 280 -2.56 29.66 -23.18
CA LYS A 280 -1.22 29.72 -23.78
C LYS A 280 -0.56 31.09 -23.63
N ASP A 281 -1.36 32.16 -23.64
CA ASP A 281 -0.91 33.52 -23.38
C ASP A 281 -1.78 34.11 -22.26
N PRO A 282 -1.27 34.17 -21.01
CA PRO A 282 -2.04 34.69 -19.87
C PRO A 282 -2.22 36.22 -19.91
N ASN A 283 -1.62 36.92 -20.87
CA ASN A 283 -1.78 38.37 -21.06
C ASN A 283 -2.80 38.71 -22.18
N ALA A 284 -3.30 37.70 -22.90
CA ALA A 284 -4.38 37.87 -23.86
C ALA A 284 -5.75 37.78 -23.16
N PRO A 285 -6.83 38.34 -23.74
CA PRO A 285 -8.17 38.20 -23.17
C PRO A 285 -8.53 36.72 -22.96
N LEU A 286 -8.90 36.38 -21.72
CA LEU A 286 -9.18 35.01 -21.34
C LEU A 286 -10.45 34.50 -22.05
N ASP A 287 -10.30 33.46 -22.87
CA ASP A 287 -11.40 32.73 -23.50
C ASP A 287 -11.26 31.23 -23.24
N MET A 288 -11.81 30.78 -22.11
CA MET A 288 -11.80 29.37 -21.68
C MET A 288 -12.60 28.44 -22.59
N ALA A 289 -13.41 28.97 -23.52
CA ALA A 289 -14.13 28.15 -24.50
C ALA A 289 -13.30 27.87 -25.76
N ASN A 290 -12.22 28.63 -25.98
CA ASN A 290 -11.36 28.48 -27.15
C ASN A 290 -10.22 27.49 -26.88
N LYS A 291 -10.38 26.27 -27.38
CA LYS A 291 -9.39 25.18 -27.22
C LYS A 291 -8.02 25.49 -27.84
N ASP A 292 -7.94 26.35 -28.87
CA ASP A 292 -6.66 26.74 -29.46
C ASP A 292 -5.90 27.72 -28.55
N ALA A 293 -6.64 28.50 -27.75
CA ALA A 293 -6.10 29.43 -26.77
C ALA A 293 -5.85 28.79 -25.40
N THR A 294 -6.58 27.71 -25.07
CA THR A 294 -6.50 26.94 -23.82
C THR A 294 -6.19 25.45 -24.07
N PRO A 295 -4.98 25.16 -24.57
CA PRO A 295 -4.54 23.78 -24.78
C PRO A 295 -4.41 23.03 -23.45
N ALA A 296 -4.43 21.71 -23.52
CA ALA A 296 -4.05 20.84 -22.40
C ALA A 296 -2.59 21.10 -21.98
N GLY A 297 -2.29 20.81 -20.72
CA GLY A 297 -0.93 20.66 -20.24
C GLY A 297 -0.19 19.56 -21.02
N SER A 298 1.13 19.67 -21.03
CA SER A 298 1.99 18.69 -21.70
C SER A 298 3.45 18.91 -21.28
N PHE A 299 4.32 17.95 -21.62
CA PHE A 299 5.76 18.10 -21.42
C PHE A 299 6.33 19.41 -22.00
N ASP A 300 5.88 19.81 -23.20
CA ASP A 300 6.31 21.04 -23.89
C ASP A 300 5.96 22.34 -23.14
N ARG A 301 5.15 22.25 -22.08
CA ARG A 301 4.76 23.38 -21.24
C ARG A 301 5.72 23.67 -20.11
N LEU A 302 6.53 22.68 -19.72
CA LEU A 302 7.55 22.84 -18.70
C LEU A 302 8.55 23.96 -19.07
N PRO A 303 9.30 24.49 -18.09
CA PRO A 303 10.42 25.38 -18.40
C PRO A 303 11.37 24.72 -19.41
N GLN A 304 11.88 25.48 -20.39
CA GLN A 304 12.72 24.90 -21.46
C GLN A 304 13.95 24.20 -20.88
N SER A 305 14.54 24.75 -19.82
CA SER A 305 15.69 24.18 -19.14
C SER A 305 15.39 22.84 -18.44
N VAL A 306 14.15 22.62 -17.98
CA VAL A 306 13.69 21.35 -17.41
C VAL A 306 13.51 20.33 -18.53
N GLN A 307 12.84 20.71 -19.62
CA GLN A 307 12.69 19.85 -20.81
C GLN A 307 14.06 19.39 -21.34
N ASP A 308 15.00 20.32 -21.50
CA ASP A 308 16.35 20.03 -21.99
C ASP A 308 17.12 19.13 -21.01
N THR A 309 16.93 19.31 -19.70
CA THR A 309 17.57 18.47 -18.67
C THR A 309 17.07 17.03 -18.74
N LEU A 310 15.76 16.82 -18.84
CA LEU A 310 15.14 15.49 -18.86
C LEU A 310 15.40 14.76 -20.20
N ASN A 311 15.30 15.45 -21.33
CA ASN A 311 15.56 14.85 -22.65
C ASN A 311 17.02 14.44 -22.86
N ASN A 312 17.96 15.07 -22.16
CA ASN A 312 19.40 14.83 -22.28
C ASN A 312 19.98 14.26 -20.97
N ALA A 313 19.18 13.50 -20.20
CA ALA A 313 19.57 13.01 -18.89
C ALA A 313 20.74 12.03 -18.93
N GLY A 314 20.75 11.14 -19.94
CA GLY A 314 21.81 10.16 -20.17
C GLY A 314 23.05 10.70 -20.90
N ASP A 315 23.05 11.97 -21.33
CA ASP A 315 24.20 12.56 -22.03
C ASP A 315 25.42 12.61 -21.12
N THR A 316 26.58 12.26 -21.67
CA THR A 316 27.84 12.20 -20.93
C THR A 316 28.86 13.21 -21.45
N LYS A 317 29.74 13.64 -20.54
CA LYS A 317 30.91 14.46 -20.87
C LYS A 317 32.18 13.90 -20.25
N PRO A 318 33.32 14.01 -20.94
CA PRO A 318 34.59 13.53 -20.41
C PRO A 318 35.14 14.45 -19.32
N ILE A 319 35.52 13.86 -18.19
CA ILE A 319 36.28 14.52 -17.11
C ILE A 319 37.50 13.67 -16.77
N GLY A 320 38.66 14.09 -17.28
CA GLY A 320 39.90 13.32 -17.13
C GLY A 320 39.85 12.03 -17.95
N ASP A 321 40.02 10.88 -17.30
CA ASP A 321 39.99 9.55 -17.91
C ASP A 321 38.63 8.83 -17.72
N SER A 322 37.57 9.55 -17.33
CA SER A 322 36.24 8.98 -17.08
C SER A 322 35.14 9.90 -17.58
N ASP A 323 34.03 9.31 -17.97
CA ASP A 323 32.83 10.05 -18.36
C ASP A 323 31.92 10.26 -17.14
N VAL A 324 31.24 11.40 -17.12
CA VAL A 324 30.22 11.75 -16.13
C VAL A 324 28.96 12.21 -16.83
N LEU A 325 27.82 12.12 -16.15
CA LEU A 325 26.56 12.69 -16.63
C LEU A 325 26.71 14.21 -16.80
N GLU A 326 26.39 14.71 -17.99
CA GLU A 326 26.51 16.12 -18.32
C GLU A 326 25.61 16.98 -17.44
N ASN A 327 24.37 16.51 -17.22
CA ASN A 327 23.28 17.19 -16.55
C ASN A 327 23.04 16.77 -15.09
N TYR A 328 23.97 16.03 -14.47
CA TYR A 328 23.81 15.49 -13.11
C TYR A 328 23.25 16.49 -12.09
N GLN A 329 23.83 17.69 -12.00
CA GLN A 329 23.41 18.71 -11.03
C GLN A 329 22.01 19.26 -11.30
N ASN A 330 21.62 19.38 -12.58
CA ASN A 330 20.29 19.84 -12.93
C ASN A 330 19.25 18.76 -12.66
N LEU A 331 19.57 17.48 -12.91
CA LEU A 331 18.70 16.35 -12.60
C LEU A 331 18.39 16.28 -11.10
N GLN A 332 19.40 16.45 -10.24
CA GLN A 332 19.21 16.51 -8.79
C GLN A 332 18.26 17.63 -8.39
N LYS A 333 18.46 18.85 -8.92
CA LYS A 333 17.60 20.00 -8.62
C LYS A 333 16.18 19.85 -9.13
N VAL A 334 16.01 19.29 -10.33
CA VAL A 334 14.67 18.97 -10.87
C VAL A 334 13.98 17.96 -9.96
N SER A 335 14.70 16.94 -9.50
CA SER A 335 14.16 15.93 -8.58
C SER A 335 13.77 16.53 -7.23
N GLU A 336 14.61 17.38 -6.64
CA GLU A 336 14.30 18.09 -5.38
C GLU A 336 13.04 18.96 -5.51
N ILE A 337 12.91 19.73 -6.61
CA ILE A 337 11.73 20.58 -6.83
C ILE A 337 10.44 19.76 -6.97
N VAL A 338 10.51 18.62 -7.66
CA VAL A 338 9.35 17.72 -7.83
C VAL A 338 9.00 17.04 -6.51
N GLN A 339 10.00 16.53 -5.80
CA GLN A 339 9.84 15.88 -4.49
C GLN A 339 9.24 16.82 -3.42
N ASP A 340 9.53 18.11 -3.52
CA ASP A 340 9.00 19.12 -2.60
C ASP A 340 7.57 19.59 -2.95
N GLY A 341 7.02 19.16 -4.08
CA GLY A 341 5.65 19.44 -4.50
C GLY A 341 4.59 18.65 -3.72
N ASN A 342 3.34 18.90 -4.04
CA ASN A 342 2.19 18.24 -3.45
C ASN A 342 1.84 16.94 -4.19
N ASP A 343 1.98 15.79 -3.52
CA ASP A 343 1.64 14.46 -4.01
C ASP A 343 0.22 14.37 -4.62
N HIS A 344 -0.74 15.17 -4.15
CA HIS A 344 -2.11 15.16 -4.69
C HIS A 344 -2.19 15.64 -6.16
N LEU A 345 -1.18 16.36 -6.63
CA LEU A 345 -1.07 16.84 -8.00
C LEU A 345 -0.21 15.90 -8.88
N GLN A 346 0.48 14.94 -8.27
CA GLN A 346 1.36 13.97 -8.93
C GLN A 346 0.57 12.74 -9.37
N THR A 347 -0.23 12.90 -10.42
CA THR A 347 -0.97 11.77 -11.01
C THR A 347 -1.07 11.95 -12.51
N GLY A 348 -0.47 11.04 -13.26
CA GLY A 348 -0.48 11.04 -14.72
C GLY A 348 0.25 12.23 -15.34
N THR A 349 1.26 12.80 -14.69
CA THR A 349 1.87 14.05 -15.18
C THR A 349 3.00 13.79 -16.17
N GLU A 350 3.14 14.68 -17.17
CA GLU A 350 4.21 14.53 -18.15
C GLU A 350 5.60 14.91 -17.58
N VAL A 351 5.68 15.66 -16.48
CA VAL A 351 6.96 15.88 -15.78
C VAL A 351 7.46 14.58 -15.15
N ASP A 352 6.59 13.84 -14.46
CA ASP A 352 6.95 12.57 -13.84
C ASP A 352 7.25 11.53 -14.92
N ARG A 353 6.51 11.53 -16.05
CA ARG A 353 6.82 10.68 -17.21
C ARG A 353 8.19 10.97 -17.80
N GLY A 354 8.52 12.26 -17.94
CA GLY A 354 9.83 12.71 -18.40
C GLY A 354 10.95 12.31 -17.45
N MET A 355 10.70 12.37 -16.14
CA MET A 355 11.62 11.93 -15.11
C MET A 355 11.84 10.42 -15.14
N MET A 356 10.80 9.58 -15.28
CA MET A 356 10.97 8.13 -15.44
C MET A 356 11.82 7.77 -16.67
N ARG A 357 11.58 8.42 -17.81
CA ARG A 357 12.44 8.26 -19.01
C ARG A 357 13.86 8.74 -18.78
N ALA A 358 14.05 9.80 -18.00
CA ALA A 358 15.36 10.30 -17.64
C ALA A 358 16.13 9.32 -16.73
N ALA A 359 15.44 8.67 -15.77
CA ALA A 359 16.04 7.65 -14.91
C ALA A 359 16.52 6.45 -15.73
N ASP A 360 15.69 5.96 -16.66
CA ASP A 360 16.03 4.88 -17.59
C ASP A 360 17.30 5.22 -18.39
N ALA A 361 17.31 6.38 -19.05
CA ALA A 361 18.49 6.87 -19.79
C ALA A 361 19.74 7.05 -18.92
N VAL A 362 19.58 7.40 -17.64
CA VAL A 362 20.68 7.52 -16.67
C VAL A 362 21.25 6.16 -16.29
N MET A 363 20.42 5.13 -16.12
CA MET A 363 20.87 3.77 -15.81
C MET A 363 21.65 3.15 -16.98
N ASP A 364 21.24 3.47 -18.20
CA ASP A 364 21.89 3.08 -19.46
C ASP A 364 23.24 3.80 -19.73
N ALA A 365 23.42 5.02 -19.24
CA ALA A 365 24.56 5.87 -19.59
C ALA A 365 25.93 5.22 -19.30
N ASP A 366 26.93 5.36 -20.19
CA ASP A 366 28.26 4.74 -20.01
C ASP A 366 29.13 5.52 -19.00
N VAL A 367 28.74 5.50 -17.72
CA VAL A 367 29.44 6.13 -16.60
C VAL A 367 29.56 5.13 -15.41
N PRO A 368 30.38 5.40 -14.39
CA PRO A 368 30.47 4.52 -13.22
C PRO A 368 29.10 4.27 -12.56
N ALA A 369 28.78 3.00 -12.27
CA ALA A 369 27.46 2.58 -11.77
C ALA A 369 27.00 3.36 -10.52
N THR A 370 27.92 3.67 -9.60
CA THR A 370 27.61 4.48 -8.41
C THR A 370 27.09 5.87 -8.73
N HIS A 371 27.53 6.50 -9.83
CA HIS A 371 27.02 7.81 -10.24
C HIS A 371 25.63 7.72 -10.86
N LYS A 372 25.37 6.65 -11.63
CA LYS A 372 24.03 6.39 -12.19
C LYS A 372 23.01 6.11 -11.09
N ALA A 373 23.38 5.26 -10.13
CA ALA A 373 22.53 4.87 -9.02
C ALA A 373 22.04 6.09 -8.22
N VAL A 374 22.95 7.00 -7.82
CA VAL A 374 22.55 8.20 -7.05
C VAL A 374 21.66 9.14 -7.86
N ALA A 375 21.91 9.28 -9.16
CA ALA A 375 21.07 10.12 -10.02
C ALA A 375 19.67 9.54 -10.20
N ALA A 376 19.56 8.23 -10.47
CA ALA A 376 18.28 7.55 -10.64
C ALA A 376 17.50 7.44 -9.31
N GLN A 377 18.18 7.25 -8.17
CA GLN A 377 17.54 7.24 -6.84
C GLN A 377 16.77 8.52 -6.55
N ALA A 378 17.39 9.68 -6.75
CA ALA A 378 16.72 10.96 -6.52
C ALA A 378 15.49 11.14 -7.42
N ILE A 379 15.57 10.65 -8.66
CA ILE A 379 14.42 10.66 -9.57
C ILE A 379 13.31 9.74 -9.05
N PHE A 380 13.63 8.50 -8.67
CA PHE A 380 12.64 7.56 -8.14
C PHE A 380 11.96 8.05 -6.86
N GLU A 381 12.71 8.66 -5.95
CA GLU A 381 12.15 9.28 -4.74
C GLU A 381 11.16 10.41 -5.05
N ALA A 382 11.40 11.16 -6.12
CA ALA A 382 10.54 12.27 -6.53
C ALA A 382 9.26 11.82 -7.24
N VAL A 383 9.32 10.74 -8.03
CA VAL A 383 8.17 10.26 -8.86
C VAL A 383 7.39 9.11 -8.24
N ALA A 384 7.88 8.52 -7.14
CA ALA A 384 7.22 7.40 -6.46
C ALA A 384 5.72 7.60 -6.21
N PRO A 385 5.21 8.82 -5.90
CA PRO A 385 3.77 9.03 -5.73
C PRO A 385 2.92 8.88 -7.01
N ASP A 386 3.49 9.07 -8.21
CA ASP A 386 2.74 9.00 -9.47
C ASP A 386 2.66 7.55 -9.99
N HIS A 387 1.81 6.76 -9.34
CA HIS A 387 1.60 5.34 -9.65
C HIS A 387 1.16 5.11 -11.11
N GLN A 388 0.42 6.05 -11.72
CA GLN A 388 -0.04 5.94 -13.10
C GLN A 388 1.14 6.00 -14.08
N ILE A 389 2.07 6.91 -13.85
CA ILE A 389 3.28 7.02 -14.68
C ILE A 389 4.20 5.81 -14.50
N ILE A 390 4.35 5.32 -13.27
CA ILE A 390 5.13 4.11 -12.99
C ILE A 390 4.54 2.90 -13.72
N HIS A 391 3.22 2.72 -13.61
CA HIS A 391 2.48 1.71 -14.36
C HIS A 391 2.71 1.82 -15.88
N ASP A 392 2.51 3.00 -16.45
CA ASP A 392 2.68 3.24 -17.88
C ASP A 392 4.10 2.91 -18.37
N HIS A 393 5.09 3.22 -17.54
CA HIS A 393 6.50 2.98 -17.86
C HIS A 393 6.82 1.48 -17.83
N ILE A 394 6.39 0.77 -16.78
CA ILE A 394 6.58 -0.68 -16.64
C ILE A 394 5.86 -1.45 -17.75
N LEU A 395 4.63 -1.07 -18.11
CA LEU A 395 3.89 -1.73 -19.19
C LEU A 395 4.31 -1.27 -20.60
N GLY A 396 5.16 -0.23 -20.70
CA GLY A 396 5.59 0.32 -21.99
C GLY A 396 4.47 0.96 -22.82
N THR A 397 3.34 1.34 -22.20
CA THR A 397 2.13 1.83 -22.92
C THR A 397 2.37 3.14 -23.67
N HIS A 398 3.41 3.89 -23.27
CA HIS A 398 3.77 5.19 -23.83
C HIS A 398 5.16 5.20 -24.49
N GLY A 399 5.53 4.08 -25.11
CA GLY A 399 6.74 3.96 -25.93
C GLY A 399 8.04 3.74 -25.17
N SER A 400 7.95 3.47 -23.85
CA SER A 400 9.06 3.01 -23.02
C SER A 400 9.32 1.52 -23.24
N ASP A 401 10.55 1.06 -23.00
CA ASP A 401 10.88 -0.37 -22.94
C ASP A 401 10.88 -0.83 -21.49
N GLY A 402 9.70 -1.21 -20.98
CA GLY A 402 9.55 -1.61 -19.58
C GLY A 402 10.39 -2.83 -19.19
N GLN A 403 10.72 -3.70 -20.15
CA GLN A 403 11.56 -4.87 -19.91
C GLN A 403 13.04 -4.48 -19.76
N ASP A 404 13.50 -3.50 -20.52
CA ASP A 404 14.82 -2.89 -20.37
C ASP A 404 14.95 -2.18 -19.01
N PHE A 405 13.94 -1.37 -18.66
CA PHE A 405 13.85 -0.71 -17.36
C PHE A 405 13.91 -1.71 -16.20
N LEU A 406 13.09 -2.77 -16.23
CA LEU A 406 13.08 -3.80 -15.18
C LEU A 406 14.42 -4.52 -15.08
N ARG A 407 15.12 -4.76 -16.20
CA ARG A 407 16.49 -5.29 -16.18
C ARG A 407 17.42 -4.35 -15.45
N ASP A 408 17.43 -3.08 -15.81
CA ASP A 408 18.35 -2.09 -15.26
C ASP A 408 18.11 -1.87 -13.76
N VAL A 409 16.85 -1.74 -13.34
CA VAL A 409 16.47 -1.59 -11.93
C VAL A 409 16.98 -2.75 -11.08
N ASN A 410 16.88 -3.98 -11.59
CA ASN A 410 17.28 -5.16 -10.83
C ASN A 410 18.80 -5.39 -10.80
N HIS A 411 19.56 -4.90 -11.78
CA HIS A 411 21.00 -5.10 -11.88
C HIS A 411 21.84 -3.90 -11.38
N MET A 412 21.20 -2.75 -11.15
CA MET A 412 21.87 -1.57 -10.63
C MET A 412 22.38 -1.80 -9.19
N PRO A 413 23.65 -1.50 -8.87
CA PRO A 413 24.16 -1.50 -7.51
C PRO A 413 23.67 -0.25 -6.77
N TRP A 414 22.44 -0.30 -6.26
CA TRP A 414 21.83 0.82 -5.55
C TRP A 414 22.63 1.17 -4.30
N THR A 415 22.79 2.48 -4.03
CA THR A 415 23.56 2.95 -2.86
C THR A 415 22.76 2.95 -1.56
N ASP A 416 21.44 2.75 -1.67
CA ASP A 416 20.45 2.70 -0.58
C ASP A 416 19.84 1.30 -0.44
N ASP A 417 20.58 0.28 -0.87
CA ASP A 417 20.17 -1.12 -0.85
C ASP A 417 18.90 -1.43 -1.67
N GLY A 418 18.51 -0.52 -2.58
CA GLY A 418 17.37 -0.67 -3.48
C GLY A 418 16.08 -0.02 -2.97
N LYS A 419 16.15 0.80 -1.91
CA LYS A 419 14.98 1.39 -1.27
C LYS A 419 14.17 2.32 -2.18
N ALA A 420 14.82 3.27 -2.87
CA ALA A 420 14.15 4.18 -3.79
C ALA A 420 13.54 3.44 -4.98
N ALA A 421 14.25 2.44 -5.51
CA ALA A 421 13.74 1.57 -6.56
C ALA A 421 12.53 0.74 -6.09
N GLY A 422 12.60 0.22 -4.86
CA GLY A 422 11.51 -0.54 -4.23
C GLY A 422 10.21 0.25 -4.09
N ALA A 423 10.30 1.55 -3.83
CA ALA A 423 9.13 2.43 -3.71
C ALA A 423 8.25 2.45 -4.97
N LEU A 424 8.82 2.13 -6.14
CA LEU A 424 8.08 2.03 -7.41
C LEU A 424 7.14 0.82 -7.48
N PHE A 425 7.33 -0.18 -6.60
CA PHE A 425 6.60 -1.46 -6.65
C PHE A 425 5.77 -1.72 -5.40
N SER A 426 6.24 -1.27 -4.23
CA SER A 426 5.63 -1.61 -2.94
C SER A 426 4.17 -1.19 -2.82
N TRP A 427 3.77 -0.08 -3.46
CA TRP A 427 2.41 0.45 -3.41
C TRP A 427 1.36 -0.50 -4.03
N THR A 428 1.78 -1.47 -4.85
CA THR A 428 0.87 -2.49 -5.40
C THR A 428 0.24 -3.38 -4.32
N HIS A 429 0.79 -3.39 -3.10
CA HIS A 429 0.17 -4.01 -1.94
C HIS A 429 -1.20 -3.39 -1.60
N ASP A 430 -1.33 -2.07 -1.75
CA ASP A 430 -2.53 -1.31 -1.47
C ASP A 430 -3.50 -1.32 -2.68
N ASN A 431 -3.67 -2.50 -3.31
CA ASN A 431 -4.46 -2.70 -4.53
C ASN A 431 -5.94 -2.28 -4.41
N HIS A 432 -6.46 -2.02 -3.21
CA HIS A 432 -7.77 -1.42 -3.01
C HIS A 432 -7.86 0.06 -3.46
N VAL A 433 -6.72 0.74 -3.63
CA VAL A 433 -6.60 2.11 -4.15
C VAL A 433 -6.09 2.01 -5.60
N ASN A 434 -7.00 2.05 -6.57
CA ASN A 434 -6.73 1.87 -8.01
C ASN A 434 -6.30 0.45 -8.42
N ALA A 435 -7.10 -0.55 -8.04
CA ALA A 435 -6.91 -1.98 -8.36
C ALA A 435 -6.42 -2.23 -9.79
N ASP A 436 -7.13 -1.73 -10.80
CA ASP A 436 -6.79 -1.94 -12.22
C ASP A 436 -5.32 -1.59 -12.56
N ILE A 437 -4.77 -0.54 -11.94
CA ILE A 437 -3.39 -0.10 -12.17
C ILE A 437 -2.43 -0.96 -11.34
N ALA A 438 -2.75 -1.20 -10.07
CA ALA A 438 -1.93 -2.01 -9.15
C ALA A 438 -1.74 -3.43 -9.68
N ASP A 439 -2.85 -4.10 -10.04
CA ASP A 439 -2.88 -5.50 -10.45
C ASP A 439 -2.08 -5.71 -11.74
N ALA A 440 -2.33 -4.87 -12.75
CA ALA A 440 -1.63 -4.95 -14.03
C ALA A 440 -0.12 -4.62 -13.88
N THR A 441 0.25 -3.68 -13.00
CA THR A 441 1.66 -3.41 -12.69
C THR A 441 2.31 -4.59 -11.97
N ALA A 442 1.66 -5.13 -10.94
CA ALA A 442 2.10 -6.31 -10.20
C ALA A 442 2.34 -7.50 -11.12
N GLN A 443 1.39 -7.78 -12.01
CA GLN A 443 1.51 -8.87 -12.97
C GLN A 443 2.73 -8.71 -13.87
N GLU A 444 2.98 -7.51 -14.40
CA GLU A 444 4.08 -7.29 -15.35
C GLU A 444 5.45 -7.49 -14.70
N TYR A 445 5.69 -6.91 -13.51
CA TYR A 445 6.97 -7.11 -12.83
C TYR A 445 7.08 -8.52 -12.24
N ALA A 446 5.99 -9.17 -11.80
CA ALA A 446 6.00 -10.58 -11.40
C ALA A 446 6.44 -11.50 -12.54
N ARG A 447 5.91 -11.29 -13.76
CA ARG A 447 6.34 -12.02 -14.96
C ARG A 447 7.83 -11.86 -15.23
N TYR A 448 8.34 -10.63 -15.13
CA TYR A 448 9.76 -10.37 -15.27
C TYR A 448 10.59 -11.15 -14.25
N LEU A 449 10.28 -11.02 -12.96
CA LEU A 449 10.99 -11.70 -11.87
C LEU A 449 10.98 -13.23 -12.06
N GLY A 450 9.82 -13.80 -12.36
CA GLY A 450 9.68 -15.24 -12.61
C GLY A 450 10.51 -15.71 -13.81
N ALA A 451 10.52 -14.96 -14.91
CA ALA A 451 11.23 -15.31 -16.14
C ALA A 451 12.75 -15.13 -16.03
N HIS A 452 13.20 -14.19 -15.21
CA HIS A 452 14.60 -13.80 -15.07
C HIS A 452 15.26 -14.33 -13.79
N LYS A 453 14.61 -15.24 -13.05
CA LYS A 453 15.18 -15.92 -11.88
C LYS A 453 16.65 -16.31 -12.06
N GLY A 454 17.01 -16.94 -13.19
CA GLY A 454 18.39 -17.41 -13.43
C GLY A 454 19.43 -16.29 -13.35
N ASP A 455 19.12 -15.12 -13.91
CA ASP A 455 20.02 -13.96 -13.91
C ASP A 455 19.99 -13.25 -12.53
N LEU A 456 18.81 -13.17 -11.92
CA LEU A 456 18.58 -12.47 -10.65
C LEU A 456 19.08 -13.25 -9.42
N MET A 457 19.32 -14.56 -9.53
CA MET A 457 19.96 -15.34 -8.48
C MET A 457 21.50 -15.28 -8.54
N ASP A 458 22.10 -14.73 -9.61
CA ASP A 458 23.55 -14.59 -9.77
C ASP A 458 23.92 -13.23 -10.38
N ILE A 459 23.72 -12.17 -9.59
CA ILE A 459 24.16 -10.82 -9.90
C ILE A 459 25.55 -10.62 -9.30
N ALA A 460 26.57 -10.75 -10.14
CA ALA A 460 27.98 -10.64 -9.74
C ALA A 460 28.38 -11.61 -8.59
N GLY A 461 27.78 -12.80 -8.54
CA GLY A 461 28.02 -13.80 -7.49
C GLY A 461 27.17 -13.62 -6.23
N GLN A 462 26.14 -12.77 -6.27
CA GLN A 462 25.18 -12.55 -5.20
C GLN A 462 23.75 -12.76 -5.73
N THR A 463 22.84 -13.20 -4.88
CA THR A 463 21.40 -13.19 -5.20
C THR A 463 20.85 -11.76 -5.16
N LEU A 464 19.70 -11.50 -5.79
CA LEU A 464 19.04 -10.18 -5.76
C LEU A 464 18.80 -9.70 -4.32
N GLY A 465 18.40 -10.57 -3.39
CA GLY A 465 18.20 -10.21 -1.97
C GLY A 465 19.48 -9.90 -1.21
N GLU A 466 20.64 -10.42 -1.66
CA GLU A 466 21.94 -10.03 -1.13
C GLU A 466 22.49 -8.75 -1.79
N TYR A 467 22.11 -8.50 -3.03
CA TYR A 467 22.58 -7.38 -3.84
C TYR A 467 21.79 -6.08 -3.57
N ASN A 468 20.46 -6.18 -3.51
CA ASN A 468 19.51 -5.09 -3.27
C ASN A 468 18.39 -5.54 -2.30
N PRO A 469 18.66 -5.69 -0.99
CA PRO A 469 17.72 -6.27 -0.05
C PRO A 469 16.42 -5.49 0.12
N GLU A 470 16.44 -4.15 0.06
CA GLU A 470 15.21 -3.34 0.21
C GLU A 470 14.31 -3.43 -1.03
N LEU A 471 14.89 -3.66 -2.21
CA LEU A 471 14.12 -3.92 -3.43
C LEU A 471 13.35 -5.25 -3.34
N VAL A 472 13.99 -6.32 -2.84
CA VAL A 472 13.32 -7.61 -2.67
C VAL A 472 12.22 -7.55 -1.61
N LYS A 473 12.41 -6.79 -0.53
CA LYS A 473 11.34 -6.52 0.45
C LYS A 473 10.16 -5.80 -0.19
N ALA A 474 10.41 -4.78 -1.02
CA ALA A 474 9.35 -4.06 -1.70
C ALA A 474 8.57 -4.94 -2.68
N TYR A 475 9.25 -5.85 -3.40
CA TYR A 475 8.59 -6.84 -4.25
C TYR A 475 7.74 -7.82 -3.42
N ALA A 476 8.27 -8.33 -2.30
CA ALA A 476 7.52 -9.23 -1.42
C ALA A 476 6.26 -8.55 -0.87
N HIS A 477 6.39 -7.30 -0.43
CA HIS A 477 5.25 -6.49 0.03
C HIS A 477 4.22 -6.31 -1.09
N GLY A 478 4.65 -5.81 -2.25
CA GLY A 478 3.78 -5.54 -3.40
C GLY A 478 3.08 -6.78 -3.97
N LEU A 479 3.74 -7.95 -3.96
CA LEU A 479 3.20 -9.20 -4.51
C LEU A 479 2.41 -10.05 -3.51
N SER A 480 2.47 -9.75 -2.22
CA SER A 480 1.77 -10.54 -1.19
C SER A 480 0.25 -10.67 -1.39
N PRO A 481 -0.47 -9.66 -1.92
CA PRO A 481 -1.90 -9.82 -2.22
C PRO A 481 -2.21 -10.80 -3.35
N TYR A 482 -1.26 -11.10 -4.23
CA TYR A 482 -1.45 -11.85 -5.48
C TYR A 482 -0.92 -13.29 -5.41
N VAL A 483 -0.76 -13.84 -4.21
CA VAL A 483 -0.09 -15.14 -4.01
C VAL A 483 -0.88 -16.29 -4.63
N ASP A 484 -2.21 -16.24 -4.62
CA ASP A 484 -3.05 -17.22 -5.31
C ASP A 484 -2.93 -17.14 -6.84
N ASP A 485 -2.88 -15.95 -7.43
CA ASP A 485 -2.70 -15.79 -8.88
C ASP A 485 -1.30 -16.20 -9.32
N ILE A 486 -0.27 -15.78 -8.57
CA ILE A 486 1.11 -16.23 -8.77
C ILE A 486 1.20 -17.75 -8.67
N ALA A 487 0.52 -18.36 -7.69
CA ALA A 487 0.50 -19.82 -7.55
C ALA A 487 -0.44 -20.51 -8.56
N GLY A 488 -1.27 -19.76 -9.29
CA GLY A 488 -2.31 -20.25 -10.19
C GLY A 488 -3.31 -21.18 -9.49
N VAL A 489 -3.81 -20.75 -8.33
CA VAL A 489 -4.79 -21.46 -7.48
C VAL A 489 -6.01 -20.56 -7.21
N GLY A 490 -7.06 -21.07 -6.57
CA GLY A 490 -8.25 -20.24 -6.23
C GLY A 490 -9.20 -19.92 -7.40
N GLY A 491 -8.70 -19.94 -8.63
CA GLY A 491 -9.45 -19.61 -9.85
C GLY A 491 -9.43 -18.10 -10.14
N ASP A 492 -9.84 -17.72 -11.35
CA ASP A 492 -9.96 -16.32 -11.77
C ASP A 492 -11.01 -15.60 -10.90
N ASP A 493 -10.55 -14.73 -10.00
CA ASP A 493 -11.38 -13.91 -9.13
C ASP A 493 -11.85 -12.61 -9.81
N GLY A 494 -11.40 -12.39 -11.05
CA GLY A 494 -11.70 -11.24 -11.89
C GLY A 494 -10.88 -10.00 -11.56
N ASP A 495 -9.80 -10.13 -10.79
CA ASP A 495 -8.81 -9.09 -10.61
C ASP A 495 -8.00 -8.83 -11.90
N GLY A 496 -7.18 -7.78 -11.92
CA GLY A 496 -6.33 -7.47 -13.07
C GLY A 496 -5.08 -8.34 -13.20
N PHE A 497 -4.94 -9.41 -12.39
CA PHE A 497 -3.76 -10.25 -12.28
C PHE A 497 -4.06 -11.70 -12.71
N ASP A 498 -3.74 -12.03 -13.95
CA ASP A 498 -3.87 -13.38 -14.49
C ASP A 498 -2.79 -14.36 -13.95
N ASP A 499 -3.16 -15.64 -13.83
CA ASP A 499 -2.22 -16.77 -13.66
C ASP A 499 -1.02 -16.67 -14.61
N LEU A 500 0.18 -16.65 -14.03
CA LEU A 500 1.44 -16.46 -14.74
C LEU A 500 1.83 -17.67 -15.60
N ASP A 501 1.60 -18.87 -15.11
CA ASP A 501 2.06 -20.13 -15.73
C ASP A 501 0.95 -20.82 -16.54
N GLY A 502 -0.29 -20.36 -16.38
CA GLY A 502 -1.47 -20.89 -17.03
C GLY A 502 -1.59 -22.40 -16.85
N SER A 503 -1.64 -23.16 -17.94
CA SER A 503 -1.79 -24.62 -17.86
C SER A 503 -0.51 -25.40 -17.49
N ASN A 504 0.63 -24.72 -17.26
CA ASN A 504 1.88 -25.40 -16.95
C ASN A 504 1.93 -25.85 -15.48
N SER A 505 1.63 -27.13 -15.24
CA SER A 505 1.68 -27.77 -13.92
C SER A 505 3.04 -27.71 -13.21
N GLU A 506 4.15 -27.44 -13.92
CA GLU A 506 5.46 -27.26 -13.30
C GLU A 506 5.67 -25.84 -12.75
N ARG A 507 4.85 -24.86 -13.14
CA ARG A 507 4.86 -23.49 -12.60
C ARG A 507 6.24 -22.80 -12.53
N PRO A 508 6.99 -22.74 -13.65
CA PRO A 508 8.33 -22.17 -13.65
C PRO A 508 8.40 -20.71 -13.21
N LEU A 509 7.43 -19.86 -13.58
CA LEU A 509 7.45 -18.44 -13.22
C LEU A 509 7.15 -18.26 -11.73
N ALA A 510 6.12 -18.94 -11.21
CA ALA A 510 5.80 -18.94 -9.79
C ALA A 510 6.99 -19.38 -8.95
N LYS A 511 7.66 -20.48 -9.34
CA LYS A 511 8.88 -20.93 -8.66
C LYS A 511 9.99 -19.89 -8.70
N GLY A 512 10.14 -19.16 -9.80
CA GLY A 512 11.09 -18.06 -9.91
C GLY A 512 10.85 -17.00 -8.85
N ILE A 513 9.60 -16.55 -8.73
CA ILE A 513 9.20 -15.54 -7.74
C ILE A 513 9.42 -16.06 -6.32
N PHE A 514 8.91 -17.24 -5.98
CA PHE A 514 9.10 -17.84 -4.65
C PHE A 514 10.58 -18.03 -4.29
N SER A 515 11.45 -18.33 -5.26
CA SER A 515 12.90 -18.41 -5.04
C SER A 515 13.48 -17.04 -4.73
N LEU A 516 13.17 -16.02 -5.54
CA LEU A 516 13.69 -14.66 -5.37
C LEU A 516 13.23 -14.01 -4.07
N MET A 517 11.94 -14.11 -3.74
CA MET A 517 11.40 -13.57 -2.47
C MET A 517 12.02 -14.26 -1.25
N SER A 518 12.57 -15.45 -1.43
CA SER A 518 13.23 -16.20 -0.38
C SER A 518 14.71 -15.84 -0.16
N THR A 519 15.26 -14.86 -0.91
CA THR A 519 16.68 -14.46 -0.82
C THR A 519 16.96 -13.39 0.24
N GLN A 520 15.92 -12.91 0.95
CA GLN A 520 16.03 -11.90 2.01
C GLN A 520 15.03 -12.25 3.13
N GLU A 521 15.42 -12.13 4.41
CA GLU A 521 14.63 -12.63 5.55
C GLU A 521 13.24 -12.00 5.70
N ASP A 522 13.13 -10.68 5.64
CA ASP A 522 11.86 -9.97 5.84
C ASP A 522 10.92 -10.25 4.65
N ALA A 523 11.46 -10.21 3.44
CA ALA A 523 10.76 -10.59 2.22
C ALA A 523 10.26 -12.03 2.26
N TYR A 524 11.11 -12.95 2.75
CA TYR A 524 10.76 -14.35 2.95
C TYR A 524 9.56 -14.47 3.88
N VAL A 525 9.65 -13.83 5.06
CA VAL A 525 8.62 -13.93 6.10
C VAL A 525 7.31 -13.33 5.60
N GLU A 526 7.34 -12.16 4.98
CA GLU A 526 6.13 -11.50 4.47
C GLU A 526 5.44 -12.34 3.38
N PHE A 527 6.13 -12.62 2.28
CA PHE A 527 5.55 -13.29 1.13
C PHE A 527 5.14 -14.74 1.43
N ASN A 528 6.01 -15.52 2.09
CA ASN A 528 5.68 -16.91 2.43
C ASN A 528 4.66 -17.01 3.57
N SER A 529 4.49 -15.98 4.42
CA SER A 529 3.40 -15.98 5.41
C SER A 529 2.02 -15.86 4.75
N ALA A 530 1.91 -15.05 3.67
CA ALA A 530 0.69 -14.97 2.87
C ALA A 530 0.41 -16.31 2.17
N ALA A 531 1.43 -16.95 1.61
CA ALA A 531 1.34 -18.28 1.00
C ALA A 531 0.90 -19.37 2.02
N ASP A 532 1.53 -19.42 3.18
CA ASP A 532 1.18 -20.38 4.22
C ASP A 532 -0.24 -20.13 4.76
N ALA A 533 -0.64 -18.86 4.92
CA ALA A 533 -2.01 -18.50 5.31
C ALA A 533 -3.04 -19.00 4.28
N LEU A 534 -2.79 -18.81 2.98
CA LEU A 534 -3.63 -19.32 1.90
C LEU A 534 -3.75 -20.85 1.97
N ALA A 535 -2.63 -21.57 2.05
CA ALA A 535 -2.65 -23.03 2.08
C ALA A 535 -3.34 -23.61 3.34
N VAL A 536 -3.20 -22.92 4.47
CA VAL A 536 -3.90 -23.26 5.72
C VAL A 536 -5.40 -23.01 5.59
N ASP A 537 -5.82 -21.87 5.02
CA ASP A 537 -7.22 -21.54 4.79
C ASP A 537 -7.91 -22.61 3.94
N ARG A 538 -7.32 -22.97 2.79
CA ARG A 538 -7.83 -24.04 1.91
C ARG A 538 -7.96 -25.38 2.63
N SER A 539 -6.94 -25.77 3.40
CA SER A 539 -6.94 -27.03 4.15
C SER A 539 -7.98 -27.05 5.28
N LEU A 540 -8.15 -25.92 5.96
CA LEU A 540 -9.13 -25.74 7.03
C LEU A 540 -10.55 -25.79 6.49
N ASP A 541 -10.82 -25.14 5.36
CA ASP A 541 -12.12 -25.11 4.72
C ASP A 541 -12.54 -26.53 4.28
N TRP A 542 -11.65 -27.27 3.61
CA TRP A 542 -11.85 -28.69 3.29
C TRP A 542 -12.16 -29.54 4.53
N ALA A 543 -11.31 -29.46 5.56
CA ALA A 543 -11.47 -30.28 6.76
C ALA A 543 -12.73 -29.90 7.58
N THR A 544 -13.18 -28.65 7.47
CA THR A 544 -14.42 -28.16 8.09
C THR A 544 -15.64 -28.71 7.38
N ASP A 545 -15.62 -28.77 6.05
CA ASP A 545 -16.68 -29.39 5.25
C ASP A 545 -16.84 -30.88 5.58
N VAL A 546 -15.72 -31.62 5.65
CA VAL A 546 -15.74 -33.03 6.06
C VAL A 546 -16.36 -33.19 7.44
N LYS A 547 -15.96 -32.36 8.42
CA LYS A 547 -16.54 -32.37 9.78
C LYS A 547 -18.05 -32.13 9.77
N ASN A 548 -18.52 -31.25 8.90
CA ASN A 548 -19.92 -30.88 8.78
C ASN A 548 -20.74 -31.87 7.93
N GLY A 549 -20.10 -32.92 7.38
CA GLY A 549 -20.73 -33.91 6.53
C GLY A 549 -21.08 -33.39 5.14
N VAL A 550 -20.41 -32.33 4.69
CA VAL A 550 -20.48 -31.84 3.31
C VAL A 550 -19.70 -32.82 2.43
N PRO A 551 -20.29 -33.32 1.32
CA PRO A 551 -19.57 -34.21 0.41
C PRO A 551 -18.34 -33.52 -0.21
N VAL A 552 -17.20 -34.21 -0.21
CA VAL A 552 -15.94 -33.77 -0.83
C VAL A 552 -15.47 -34.79 -1.89
N SER A 553 -14.61 -34.34 -2.80
CA SER A 553 -14.05 -35.15 -3.90
C SER A 553 -12.66 -35.67 -3.56
N GLU A 554 -12.21 -36.73 -4.24
CA GLU A 554 -10.79 -37.14 -4.24
C GLU A 554 -9.90 -36.08 -4.91
N ASP A 555 -10.43 -35.37 -5.91
CA ASP A 555 -9.79 -34.25 -6.60
C ASP A 555 -10.30 -32.88 -6.05
N ASP A 556 -10.40 -32.72 -4.73
CA ASP A 556 -10.87 -31.46 -4.12
C ASP A 556 -9.85 -30.34 -4.34
N SER A 557 -10.25 -29.29 -5.06
CA SER A 557 -9.35 -28.20 -5.48
C SER A 557 -8.67 -27.51 -4.31
N ARG A 558 -9.30 -27.44 -3.12
CA ARG A 558 -8.67 -26.82 -1.94
C ARG A 558 -7.44 -27.59 -1.47
N MET A 559 -7.47 -28.91 -1.57
CA MET A 559 -6.33 -29.75 -1.22
C MET A 559 -5.25 -29.70 -2.30
N ALA A 560 -5.63 -29.62 -3.58
CA ALA A 560 -4.69 -29.37 -4.67
C ALA A 560 -4.00 -28.01 -4.51
N ASP A 561 -4.75 -26.94 -4.22
CA ASP A 561 -4.24 -25.59 -3.98
C ASP A 561 -3.25 -25.58 -2.82
N ALA A 562 -3.60 -26.20 -1.68
CA ALA A 562 -2.71 -26.32 -0.54
C ALA A 562 -1.42 -27.09 -0.87
N ALA A 563 -1.51 -28.14 -1.70
CA ALA A 563 -0.34 -28.90 -2.16
C ALA A 563 0.58 -28.07 -3.06
N ILE A 564 -0.01 -27.30 -3.99
CA ILE A 564 0.72 -26.43 -4.92
C ILE A 564 1.47 -25.35 -4.14
N VAL A 565 0.76 -24.59 -3.30
CA VAL A 565 1.36 -23.49 -2.54
C VAL A 565 2.46 -24.01 -1.60
N LYS A 566 2.21 -25.12 -0.89
CA LYS A 566 3.24 -25.79 -0.07
C LYS A 566 4.46 -26.21 -0.90
N GLY A 567 4.24 -26.69 -2.12
CA GLY A 567 5.29 -27.06 -3.06
C GLY A 567 6.13 -25.86 -3.49
N LEU A 568 5.48 -24.73 -3.81
CA LEU A 568 6.15 -23.48 -4.19
C LEU A 568 7.00 -22.91 -3.06
N VAL A 569 6.45 -22.82 -1.83
CA VAL A 569 7.19 -22.40 -0.64
C VAL A 569 8.42 -23.28 -0.44
N SER A 570 8.25 -24.61 -0.54
CA SER A 570 9.36 -25.55 -0.33
C SER A 570 10.43 -25.41 -1.41
N ALA A 571 10.04 -25.33 -2.69
CA ALA A 571 10.96 -25.21 -3.81
C ALA A 571 11.73 -23.88 -3.77
N GLY A 572 11.03 -22.76 -3.52
CA GLY A 572 11.65 -21.43 -3.40
C GLY A 572 12.62 -21.35 -2.23
N THR A 573 12.24 -21.90 -1.07
CA THR A 573 13.12 -21.94 0.11
C THR A 573 14.38 -22.78 -0.17
N ALA A 574 14.24 -23.96 -0.79
CA ALA A 574 15.37 -24.84 -1.08
C ALA A 574 16.36 -24.20 -2.06
N ASP A 575 15.84 -23.54 -3.08
CA ASP A 575 16.63 -22.86 -4.10
C ASP A 575 17.38 -21.65 -3.52
N ALA A 576 16.68 -20.76 -2.81
CA ALA A 576 17.32 -19.60 -2.17
C ALA A 576 18.36 -19.99 -1.13
N ALA A 577 18.03 -20.95 -0.26
CA ALA A 577 18.97 -21.42 0.76
C ALA A 577 20.23 -22.04 0.16
N HIS A 578 20.10 -22.71 -1.00
CA HIS A 578 21.25 -23.24 -1.75
C HIS A 578 22.13 -22.11 -2.29
N GLU A 579 21.54 -21.13 -2.99
CA GLU A 579 22.30 -20.05 -3.62
C GLU A 579 22.99 -19.14 -2.57
N MET A 580 22.29 -18.79 -1.50
CA MET A 580 22.83 -18.01 -0.37
C MET A 580 23.81 -18.82 0.50
N ARG A 581 23.95 -20.12 0.27
CA ARG A 581 24.71 -21.07 1.13
C ARG A 581 24.27 -20.99 2.59
N GLN A 582 22.97 -20.82 2.79
CA GLN A 582 22.34 -20.63 4.10
C GLN A 582 22.45 -21.91 4.95
N ASN A 583 22.51 -21.73 6.27
CA ASN A 583 22.49 -22.87 7.18
C ASN A 583 21.08 -23.48 7.26
N ALA A 584 20.97 -24.81 7.27
CA ALA A 584 19.67 -25.51 7.37
C ALA A 584 18.84 -25.13 8.61
N ALA A 585 19.48 -24.80 9.74
CA ALA A 585 18.76 -24.35 10.93
C ALA A 585 18.20 -22.93 10.78
N GLU A 586 18.90 -22.07 10.05
CA GLU A 586 18.47 -20.70 9.76
C GLU A 586 17.31 -20.69 8.76
N ALA A 587 17.45 -21.44 7.65
CA ALA A 587 16.37 -21.64 6.70
C ALA A 587 15.11 -22.23 7.36
N GLN A 588 15.29 -23.18 8.29
CA GLN A 588 14.19 -23.73 9.08
C GLN A 588 13.54 -22.68 10.00
N GLN A 589 14.34 -21.80 10.62
CA GLN A 589 13.82 -20.72 11.47
C GLN A 589 12.97 -19.73 10.65
N TRP A 590 13.38 -19.40 9.43
CA TRP A 590 12.61 -18.53 8.54
C TRP A 590 11.26 -19.16 8.20
N ARG A 591 11.25 -20.45 7.83
CA ARG A 591 10.01 -21.23 7.57
C ARG A 591 9.06 -21.23 8.76
N GLU A 592 9.58 -21.54 9.96
CA GLU A 592 8.78 -21.53 11.18
C GLU A 592 8.21 -20.15 11.51
N THR A 593 8.98 -19.10 11.23
CA THR A 593 8.57 -17.71 11.48
C THR A 593 7.49 -17.27 10.49
N ALA A 594 7.70 -17.50 9.18
CA ALA A 594 6.72 -17.21 8.14
C ALA A 594 5.38 -17.92 8.41
N TYR A 595 5.42 -19.22 8.71
CA TYR A 595 4.23 -20.00 9.04
C TYR A 595 3.48 -19.40 10.23
N LYS A 596 4.18 -19.12 11.34
CA LYS A 596 3.56 -18.54 12.55
C LYS A 596 3.00 -17.15 12.30
N THR A 597 3.67 -16.32 11.52
CA THR A 597 3.18 -15.00 11.10
C THR A 597 1.90 -15.13 10.29
N GLY A 598 1.85 -16.05 9.31
CA GLY A 598 0.68 -16.28 8.48
C GLY A 598 -0.53 -16.76 9.29
N ILE A 599 -0.32 -17.70 10.22
CA ILE A 599 -1.35 -18.15 11.15
C ILE A 599 -1.86 -17.00 12.03
N ALA A 600 -0.97 -16.13 12.53
CA ALA A 600 -1.34 -15.00 13.35
C ALA A 600 -2.19 -13.98 12.57
N ALA A 601 -1.81 -13.68 11.33
CA ALA A 601 -2.56 -12.81 10.44
C ALA A 601 -3.96 -13.36 10.15
N LEU A 602 -4.06 -14.61 9.70
CA LEU A 602 -5.33 -15.27 9.40
C LEU A 602 -6.24 -15.39 10.64
N SER A 603 -5.65 -15.61 11.83
CA SER A 603 -6.37 -15.65 13.10
C SER A 603 -6.89 -14.29 13.56
N GLY A 604 -6.27 -13.19 13.10
CA GLY A 604 -6.65 -11.82 13.42
C GLY A 604 -7.83 -11.28 12.59
N VAL A 605 -8.15 -11.93 11.45
CA VAL A 605 -9.28 -11.57 10.60
C VAL A 605 -10.61 -11.95 11.26
N SER A 606 -11.59 -11.04 11.26
CA SER A 606 -12.95 -11.33 11.74
C SER A 606 -13.80 -11.98 10.63
N GLY A 607 -14.24 -13.22 10.79
CA GLY A 607 -15.08 -13.91 9.81
C GLY A 607 -15.51 -15.32 10.23
N PRO A 608 -16.21 -16.08 9.37
CA PRO A 608 -16.60 -17.48 9.64
C PRO A 608 -15.41 -18.43 9.75
N VAL A 609 -14.31 -18.09 9.06
CA VAL A 609 -13.06 -18.86 9.02
C VAL A 609 -12.01 -18.28 9.97
N GLY A 610 -11.99 -16.97 10.22
CA GLY A 610 -11.06 -16.31 11.15
C GLY A 610 -11.40 -16.46 12.64
N GLY A 611 -10.38 -16.58 13.49
CA GLY A 611 -10.51 -16.65 14.96
C GLY A 611 -9.80 -17.85 15.62
N PRO A 612 -10.16 -18.22 16.87
CA PRO A 612 -9.44 -19.25 17.66
C PRO A 612 -9.32 -20.63 17.01
N ILE A 613 -10.22 -20.95 16.06
CA ILE A 613 -10.19 -22.20 15.30
C ILE A 613 -8.99 -22.22 14.37
N VAL A 614 -8.66 -21.12 13.69
CA VAL A 614 -7.45 -21.00 12.83
C VAL A 614 -6.20 -21.21 13.65
N ALA A 615 -6.06 -20.52 14.78
CA ALA A 615 -4.88 -20.66 15.63
C ALA A 615 -4.69 -22.11 16.10
N THR A 616 -5.78 -22.78 16.50
CA THR A 616 -5.73 -24.19 16.94
C THR A 616 -5.39 -25.13 15.78
N PHE A 617 -5.99 -24.90 14.61
CA PHE A 617 -5.74 -25.70 13.41
C PHE A 617 -4.31 -25.51 12.91
N GLY A 618 -3.83 -24.26 12.82
CA GLY A 618 -2.47 -23.90 12.44
C GLY A 618 -1.42 -24.51 13.37
N GLU A 619 -1.61 -24.41 14.69
CA GLU A 619 -0.69 -25.06 15.66
C GLU A 619 -0.63 -26.58 15.45
N ALA A 620 -1.77 -27.23 15.19
CA ALA A 620 -1.81 -28.67 14.92
C ALA A 620 -1.19 -29.06 13.58
N MET A 621 -1.20 -28.15 12.60
CA MET A 621 -0.74 -28.38 11.24
C MET A 621 0.70 -27.93 10.98
N GLU A 622 1.35 -27.22 11.92
CA GLU A 622 2.72 -26.70 11.77
C GLU A 622 3.70 -27.76 11.25
N SER A 623 3.73 -28.95 11.86
CA SER A 623 4.63 -30.03 11.43
C SER A 623 4.32 -30.60 10.03
N SER A 624 3.11 -30.41 9.52
CA SER A 624 2.68 -30.86 8.18
C SER A 624 3.07 -29.82 7.11
N PHE A 625 3.03 -28.53 7.44
CA PHE A 625 3.43 -27.45 6.54
C PHE A 625 4.93 -27.19 6.55
N VAL A 626 5.51 -26.97 7.73
CA VAL A 626 6.95 -26.68 7.86
C VAL A 626 7.77 -27.94 7.58
N GLY A 627 7.41 -29.07 8.18
CA GLY A 627 8.17 -30.32 8.01
C GLY A 627 9.61 -30.25 8.53
N PRO A 628 10.46 -31.24 8.20
CA PRO A 628 11.86 -31.26 8.65
C PRO A 628 12.71 -30.18 7.94
N PRO A 629 13.90 -29.86 8.48
CA PRO A 629 14.86 -28.98 7.82
C PRO A 629 15.17 -29.44 6.40
N ILE A 630 15.17 -28.48 5.46
CA ILE A 630 15.54 -28.72 4.07
C ILE A 630 17.05 -28.96 3.94
N ASP A 631 17.45 -29.77 2.95
CA ASP A 631 18.85 -29.92 2.58
C ASP A 631 19.31 -28.71 1.76
N THR A 632 19.94 -27.74 2.43
CA THR A 632 20.43 -26.51 1.78
C THR A 632 21.63 -26.74 0.88
N SER A 633 22.17 -27.97 0.79
CA SER A 633 23.26 -28.30 -0.13
C SER A 633 22.79 -28.75 -1.52
N ASN A 634 21.49 -28.95 -1.70
CA ASN A 634 20.90 -29.40 -2.95
C ASN A 634 19.57 -28.66 -3.21
N PRO A 635 19.46 -27.86 -4.29
CA PRO A 635 18.22 -27.13 -4.58
C PRO A 635 17.10 -28.08 -5.05
N VAL A 636 17.42 -29.34 -5.35
CA VAL A 636 16.46 -30.35 -5.82
C VAL A 636 15.79 -31.03 -4.64
N LEU A 637 14.49 -30.79 -4.49
CA LEU A 637 13.66 -31.48 -3.51
C LEU A 637 13.37 -32.93 -3.93
N PRO A 638 13.43 -33.90 -3.00
CA PRO A 638 12.92 -35.24 -3.28
C PRO A 638 11.39 -35.22 -3.41
N ASP A 639 10.86 -36.17 -4.19
CA ASP A 639 9.42 -36.43 -4.22
C ASP A 639 8.91 -36.70 -2.80
N MET A 640 7.75 -36.12 -2.48
CA MET A 640 7.03 -36.40 -1.24
C MET A 640 6.69 -37.88 -1.16
N LYS A 641 6.76 -38.45 0.05
CA LYS A 641 6.38 -39.84 0.25
C LYS A 641 4.86 -39.97 0.39
N PRO A 642 4.24 -41.08 -0.05
CA PRO A 642 2.80 -41.28 0.10
C PRO A 642 2.30 -41.12 1.54
N ASP A 643 3.06 -41.59 2.53
CA ASP A 643 2.67 -41.46 3.94
C ASP A 643 2.71 -40.00 4.43
N GLU A 644 3.50 -39.12 3.82
CA GLU A 644 3.52 -37.69 4.15
C GLU A 644 2.25 -36.99 3.66
N ALA A 645 1.78 -37.31 2.45
CA ALA A 645 0.53 -36.79 1.91
C ALA A 645 -0.68 -37.26 2.72
N SER A 646 -0.77 -38.57 3.02
CA SER A 646 -1.83 -39.09 3.88
C SER A 646 -1.73 -38.58 5.31
N ARG A 647 -0.53 -38.31 5.83
CA ARG A 647 -0.37 -37.68 7.16
C ARG A 647 -0.92 -36.26 7.15
N PHE A 648 -0.68 -35.49 6.09
CA PHE A 648 -1.21 -34.13 5.95
C PHE A 648 -2.74 -34.12 6.03
N ALA A 649 -3.41 -34.91 5.18
CA ALA A 649 -4.88 -35.00 5.17
C ALA A 649 -5.44 -35.51 6.50
N ALA A 650 -4.83 -36.55 7.09
CA ALA A 650 -5.26 -37.08 8.37
C ALA A 650 -5.09 -36.06 9.53
N ASN A 651 -4.00 -35.27 9.52
CA ASN A 651 -3.78 -34.22 10.52
C ASN A 651 -4.79 -33.08 10.39
N ALA A 652 -5.14 -32.66 9.17
CA ALA A 652 -6.16 -31.64 8.97
C ALA A 652 -7.53 -32.10 9.53
N LEU A 653 -7.92 -33.34 9.27
CA LEU A 653 -9.15 -33.91 9.83
C LEU A 653 -9.09 -34.11 11.36
N LEU A 654 -7.94 -34.46 11.91
CA LEU A 654 -7.74 -34.56 13.36
C LEU A 654 -7.83 -33.17 14.02
N ALA A 655 -7.24 -32.15 13.40
CA ALA A 655 -7.21 -30.78 13.88
C ALA A 655 -8.61 -30.13 13.92
N THR A 656 -9.45 -30.40 12.93
CA THR A 656 -10.86 -29.94 12.96
C THR A 656 -11.75 -30.79 13.86
N GLY A 657 -11.32 -32.01 14.21
CA GLY A 657 -12.09 -32.99 14.97
C GLY A 657 -13.05 -33.83 14.11
N ALA A 658 -12.87 -33.84 12.78
CA ALA A 658 -13.51 -34.80 11.88
C ALA A 658 -13.01 -36.24 12.18
N ILE A 659 -11.73 -36.38 12.51
CA ILE A 659 -11.16 -37.57 13.16
C ILE A 659 -11.01 -37.27 14.64
N ARG A 660 -11.38 -38.21 15.51
CA ARG A 660 -11.16 -38.06 16.96
C ARG A 660 -9.85 -38.70 17.37
N PRO A 661 -9.13 -38.16 18.38
CA PRO A 661 -7.90 -38.76 18.88
C PRO A 661 -8.05 -40.21 19.37
N GLU A 662 -9.25 -40.63 19.78
CA GLU A 662 -9.53 -42.02 20.14
C GLU A 662 -9.66 -42.99 18.94
N ASP A 663 -9.84 -42.46 17.73
CA ASP A 663 -10.02 -43.26 16.51
C ASP A 663 -8.70 -43.56 15.79
N VAL A 664 -7.58 -43.00 16.28
CA VAL A 664 -6.22 -43.19 15.76
C VAL A 664 -5.34 -43.93 16.76
N ASP A 665 -4.25 -44.54 16.29
CA ASP A 665 -3.28 -45.18 17.16
C ASP A 665 -2.54 -44.12 18.00
N ARG A 666 -2.58 -44.30 19.33
CA ARG A 666 -1.93 -43.39 20.28
C ARG A 666 -0.41 -43.41 20.17
N ASP A 667 0.18 -44.48 19.66
CA ASP A 667 1.63 -44.54 19.44
C ASP A 667 2.06 -43.67 18.26
N TYR A 668 1.14 -43.25 17.39
CA TYR A 668 1.42 -42.33 16.28
C TYR A 668 1.19 -40.86 16.64
N LEU A 669 0.54 -40.56 17.77
CA LEU A 669 0.25 -39.20 18.21
C LEU A 669 1.45 -38.55 18.90
N LEU A 670 1.93 -37.44 18.34
CA LEU A 670 2.97 -36.56 18.87
C LEU A 670 2.48 -35.12 18.85
N ASN A 671 2.60 -34.41 19.99
CA ASN A 671 2.25 -32.99 20.11
C ASN A 671 0.85 -32.61 19.57
N GLY A 672 -0.13 -33.51 19.67
CA GLY A 672 -1.50 -33.26 19.24
C GLY A 672 -1.81 -33.64 17.78
N GLY A 673 -0.81 -34.04 16.99
CA GLY A 673 -0.96 -34.53 15.62
C GLY A 673 -0.36 -35.92 15.40
N LEU A 674 -0.54 -36.48 14.21
CA LEU A 674 0.15 -37.68 13.75
C LEU A 674 1.58 -37.31 13.34
N GLY A 675 2.56 -37.96 13.98
CA GLY A 675 3.99 -37.74 13.71
C GLY A 675 4.43 -38.29 12.36
N SER A 676 5.46 -37.69 11.76
CA SER A 676 6.14 -38.34 10.64
C SER A 676 6.85 -39.62 11.11
N ARG A 677 7.22 -40.50 10.19
CA ARG A 677 7.99 -41.71 10.55
C ARG A 677 9.33 -41.38 11.22
N GLU A 678 9.91 -40.24 10.88
CA GLU A 678 11.14 -39.75 11.49
C GLU A 678 10.87 -39.27 12.92
N ASP A 679 9.82 -38.46 13.13
CA ASP A 679 9.42 -38.01 14.47
C ASP A 679 9.12 -39.17 15.40
N LEU A 680 8.47 -40.23 14.88
CA LEU A 680 8.18 -41.45 15.66
C LEU A 680 9.47 -42.16 16.08
N ARG A 681 10.47 -42.24 15.20
CA ARG A 681 11.78 -42.83 15.53
C ARG A 681 12.52 -42.00 16.57
N ASP A 682 12.51 -40.68 16.41
CA ASP A 682 13.19 -39.75 17.31
C ASP A 682 12.53 -39.73 18.70
N ALA A 683 11.20 -39.87 18.75
CA ALA A 683 10.44 -40.07 19.97
C ALA A 683 10.56 -41.50 20.56
N GLN A 684 11.41 -42.36 20.00
CA GLN A 684 11.62 -43.76 20.40
C GLN A 684 10.33 -44.60 20.39
N ARG A 685 9.42 -44.31 19.46
CA ARG A 685 8.19 -45.07 19.19
C ARG A 685 8.45 -46.11 18.09
N ASP A 686 7.55 -47.09 18.01
CA ASP A 686 7.59 -48.05 16.91
C ASP A 686 7.14 -47.35 15.62
N ALA A 687 8.06 -47.14 14.68
CA ALA A 687 7.79 -46.50 13.41
C ALA A 687 7.53 -47.59 12.34
N PRO A 688 6.29 -47.72 11.82
CA PRO A 688 5.97 -48.76 10.86
C PRO A 688 6.75 -48.62 9.55
N ARG A 689 6.71 -49.65 8.70
CA ARG A 689 7.17 -49.52 7.30
C ARG A 689 6.31 -48.50 6.55
N ASP A 690 6.90 -47.79 5.57
CA ASP A 690 6.20 -46.74 4.79
C ASP A 690 4.82 -47.18 4.30
N THR A 691 4.76 -48.34 3.62
CA THR A 691 3.50 -48.87 3.08
C THR A 691 2.46 -49.13 4.16
N VAL A 692 2.88 -49.67 5.32
CA VAL A 692 1.98 -49.97 6.44
C VAL A 692 1.48 -48.68 7.09
N TYR A 693 2.35 -47.69 7.23
CA TYR A 693 1.97 -46.41 7.80
C TYR A 693 0.98 -45.69 6.87
N ASN A 694 1.30 -45.62 5.58
CA ASN A 694 0.42 -45.04 4.56
C ASN A 694 -0.96 -45.72 4.53
N GLU A 695 -1.02 -47.05 4.50
CA GLU A 695 -2.28 -47.80 4.54
C GLU A 695 -3.09 -47.49 5.80
N THR A 696 -2.41 -47.33 6.95
CA THR A 696 -3.06 -47.01 8.22
C THR A 696 -3.64 -45.60 8.22
N LEU A 697 -2.89 -44.61 7.74
CA LEU A 697 -3.33 -43.22 7.63
C LEU A 697 -4.53 -43.07 6.68
N ASN A 698 -4.46 -43.69 5.50
CA ASN A 698 -5.60 -43.73 4.57
C ASN A 698 -6.82 -44.41 5.19
N GLY A 699 -6.64 -45.47 5.96
CA GLY A 699 -7.73 -46.08 6.72
C GLY A 699 -8.36 -45.16 7.78
N TYR A 700 -7.67 -44.12 8.25
CA TYR A 700 -8.24 -43.11 9.13
C TYR A 700 -9.06 -42.09 8.34
N ILE A 701 -8.51 -41.63 7.22
CA ILE A 701 -9.15 -40.68 6.30
C ILE A 701 -10.42 -41.27 5.70
N ASP A 702 -10.34 -42.46 5.11
CA ASP A 702 -11.48 -43.13 4.44
C ASP A 702 -12.65 -43.35 5.40
N ARG A 703 -12.38 -43.61 6.68
CA ARG A 703 -13.42 -43.74 7.72
C ARG A 703 -14.10 -42.41 8.01
N ALA A 704 -13.37 -41.31 8.01
CA ALA A 704 -13.93 -39.97 8.22
C ALA A 704 -14.73 -39.51 6.99
N LEU A 705 -14.30 -39.87 5.78
CA LEU A 705 -14.94 -39.50 4.52
C LEU A 705 -16.10 -40.41 4.12
N GLY A 706 -16.23 -41.59 4.74
CA GLY A 706 -17.26 -42.58 4.40
C GLY A 706 -16.93 -43.46 3.20
N GLY A 707 -15.67 -43.44 2.73
CA GLY A 707 -15.17 -44.26 1.62
C GLY A 707 -13.84 -43.74 1.07
N SER A 708 -13.16 -44.56 0.26
CA SER A 708 -11.85 -44.22 -0.32
C SER A 708 -11.93 -43.31 -1.56
N SER A 709 -13.08 -43.21 -2.21
CA SER A 709 -13.29 -42.41 -3.44
C SER A 709 -13.38 -40.89 -3.22
N SER A 710 -13.08 -40.44 -2.01
CA SER A 710 -13.08 -39.03 -1.61
C SER A 710 -11.76 -38.63 -0.98
N ASN A 711 -10.79 -39.55 -0.89
CA ASN A 711 -9.54 -39.33 -0.17
C ASN A 711 -8.55 -38.54 -1.04
N PRO A 712 -8.16 -37.32 -0.65
CA PRO A 712 -7.35 -36.45 -1.51
C PRO A 712 -5.85 -36.71 -1.42
N SER A 713 -5.41 -37.76 -0.69
CA SER A 713 -3.97 -37.98 -0.43
C SER A 713 -3.16 -38.18 -1.72
N ASP A 714 -3.69 -38.92 -2.69
CA ASP A 714 -2.99 -39.20 -3.94
C ASP A 714 -2.94 -37.97 -4.85
N ASP A 715 -4.00 -37.16 -4.88
CA ASP A 715 -4.04 -35.90 -5.64
C ASP A 715 -3.14 -34.83 -5.02
N PHE A 716 -3.16 -34.70 -3.69
CA PHE A 716 -2.23 -33.84 -2.94
C PHE A 716 -0.76 -34.20 -3.23
N LEU A 717 -0.44 -35.49 -3.19
CA LEU A 717 0.88 -36.01 -3.54
C LEU A 717 1.27 -35.65 -4.97
N TYR A 718 0.34 -35.82 -5.92
CA TYR A 718 0.56 -35.51 -7.33
C TYR A 718 0.89 -34.03 -7.54
N TRP A 719 0.07 -33.12 -7.02
CA TRP A 719 0.25 -31.68 -7.22
C TRP A 719 1.48 -31.12 -6.53
N TYR A 720 1.79 -31.57 -5.32
CA TYR A 720 3.04 -31.21 -4.65
C TYR A 720 4.25 -31.64 -5.50
N ASN A 721 4.28 -32.90 -5.94
CA ASN A 721 5.39 -33.43 -6.72
C ASN A 721 5.52 -32.78 -8.11
N MET A 722 4.41 -32.42 -8.75
CA MET A 722 4.45 -31.67 -10.01
C MET A 722 5.06 -30.28 -9.84
N THR A 723 4.75 -29.63 -8.71
CA THR A 723 5.24 -28.29 -8.40
C THR A 723 6.74 -28.30 -8.10
N VAL A 724 7.23 -29.21 -7.24
CA VAL A 724 8.65 -29.24 -6.82
C VAL A 724 9.62 -29.80 -7.88
N LYS A 725 9.12 -30.41 -8.96
CA LYS A 725 9.95 -30.88 -10.07
C LYS A 725 10.72 -29.74 -10.72
N ILE A 726 11.95 -30.00 -11.16
CA ILE A 726 12.73 -29.02 -11.93
C ILE A 726 12.14 -28.89 -13.34
N PRO A 727 11.87 -27.66 -13.84
CA PRO A 727 11.34 -27.47 -15.17
C PRO A 727 12.19 -28.12 -16.26
N GLY A 728 11.58 -28.91 -17.14
CA GLY A 728 12.27 -29.57 -18.27
C GLY A 728 13.15 -30.78 -17.90
N GLY A 729 13.12 -31.23 -16.64
CA GLY A 729 13.76 -32.46 -16.18
C GLY A 729 12.98 -33.72 -16.56
N GLY A 730 12.77 -33.95 -17.86
CA GLY A 730 12.20 -35.20 -18.36
C GLY A 730 13.22 -36.34 -18.27
N GLY A 731 12.80 -37.46 -17.67
CA GLY A 731 13.53 -38.74 -17.71
C GLY A 731 13.61 -39.39 -19.08
#